data_AF-A0AAV9I4F1-F1
#
_entry.id   AF-A0AAV9I4F1-F1
#
_cell.length_a   1.000
_cell.length_b   1.000
_cell.length_c   1.000
_cell.angle_alpha   90.00
_cell.angle_beta   90.00
_cell.angle_gamma   90.00
#
_symmetry.space_group_name_H-M   'P 1'
#
loop_
_entity.id
_entity.type
_entity.pdbx_description
1 polymer ?
#
loop_
_entity_poly.entity_id
_entity_poly.type
_entity_poly.pdbx_seq_one_letter_code
_entity_poly.pdbx_strand_id
1 'polypeptide(L)'
;MSNFLYAEQLVSSFLLNEVPTSKEGCIQSIKRLVESNLENSSIVFLDTFFLEMWKDAFQKVCAPAISNITENLEHSSEDEKLLLLLVASFRQLVQFRKSCDELLHAIEGAIPERAVRVLKNSLETWFSYKIASIVTPRFEEFLWKLAAKSFQRVRFESAGSDADDWPSKEFYTLCNYLESLGLSFLVLQILYSVILNQLELLLKVHAEKNFDSRVLPFLSTWLDNDVLTWLRWILGIRNDQNTWNSHLSNVSPVPYRQSPLLFERISPNQVNVMGEEEDTKRFKDWYRRKEKLYTQWYLRLDHLIAQQLARLRISEMFDIVVDYPDSLPALEDLKECLQKTDQKRELAKAFKLQLNTRLLHVGATTSDILATYVHAIHSLRIVDPAGNVLSYISKPVRKYLQNRSDTIRCIIYGITNEAEDETFRDLISLARNRTDEDEEALESKWNPQPADSPFDEYVSGMDDAFGILLSIYGSKESFLNEYRTALAERILKSLDFQLDKEMRNVELLKLRFGESSLHSCDIMLRDLRESRRLLNSMNDETTYWKNEKLEIVVCSKIVWPKLAEESFVPPAEMSSTLDSFQRHFEKIKTPRKLLWDLGCGVMKLSLTTETGQTITVRVSPLQGCVLMLFGRHNRWSLQQLCKELSVESESLKRKILPLINQGLLQELEGGIYQFVERLESNMVQEELIIEEETVPEEERSEQTSPNDIWIYERYIYGILESFQALPLERIHKLLKVFVINPRYDKTEYELNGLLTNLVQQQKLKCADDQYCLELLQSKSESLLKLSESFRLRIVTSSERKELGSKQRLDATSCHSESISKDVLVSKDLNYFQPHKYFRNLYSKRLGHLLAYSPQVSSTQDVARILYENLNVKDMVVVAETQTKGRGRRTNQWQTELGSLAFSTVCSYSLYSNKSNSGASSNTNVQLQPWRSVSFIQYLVALAMVEVVKGDPVWKCLPLRIKWPNDLYLDDQKVGGILCEGSVWKDELTLIIGVGLNVNNSYPTTCLSTWLRQMSANETCAMIDRECLLARFIHHFEDMYNSFQQDGFEKFLPRFLSHWLHSGQRLQLFSSKQGKVLGYACVENLSEQGNILVRDDQGRLIPLDPDLSSLDWHQSRAIIREK
;
A
#
# COMPACT_ATOMS: atom_id res chain seq x y z
N MET A 1 89.45 -7.22 17.23
CA MET A 1 89.38 -6.06 16.30
C MET A 1 90.06 -6.34 14.96
N SER A 2 91.31 -6.83 14.89
CA SER A 2 91.98 -7.15 13.62
C SER A 2 91.21 -8.14 12.73
N ASN A 3 90.64 -9.20 13.31
CA ASN A 3 89.84 -10.19 12.58
C ASN A 3 88.52 -9.62 12.04
N PHE A 4 87.95 -8.62 12.72
CA PHE A 4 86.71 -7.96 12.29
C PHE A 4 86.95 -7.01 11.12
N LEU A 5 88.04 -6.23 11.16
CA LEU A 5 88.44 -5.35 10.05
C LEU A 5 88.77 -6.15 8.78
N TYR A 6 89.34 -7.36 8.94
CA TYR A 6 89.60 -8.27 7.83
C TYR A 6 88.32 -8.92 7.27
N ALA A 7 87.38 -9.30 8.15
CA ALA A 7 86.05 -9.78 7.74
C ALA A 7 85.26 -8.68 7.00
N GLU A 8 85.37 -7.43 7.47
CA GLU A 8 84.76 -6.25 6.87
C GLU A 8 85.30 -5.99 5.45
N GLN A 9 86.61 -6.13 5.24
CA GLN A 9 87.22 -6.01 3.90
C GLN A 9 86.79 -7.15 2.96
N LEU A 10 86.73 -8.39 3.47
CA LEU A 10 86.35 -9.55 2.66
C LEU A 10 84.88 -9.51 2.24
N VAL A 11 83.95 -9.24 3.15
CA VAL A 11 82.52 -9.16 2.84
C VAL A 11 82.24 -7.94 1.94
N SER A 12 82.91 -6.80 2.17
CA SER A 12 82.80 -5.65 1.27
C SER A 12 83.31 -5.99 -0.14
N SER A 13 84.46 -6.65 -0.26
CA SER A 13 85.02 -7.06 -1.57
C SER A 13 84.13 -8.07 -2.31
N PHE A 14 83.44 -8.95 -1.57
CA PHE A 14 82.47 -9.91 -2.11
C PHE A 14 81.22 -9.21 -2.64
N LEU A 15 80.68 -8.25 -1.90
CA LEU A 15 79.51 -7.48 -2.31
C LEU A 15 79.82 -6.48 -3.45
N LEU A 16 81.05 -5.98 -3.52
CA LEU A 16 81.55 -5.06 -4.56
C LEU A 16 82.00 -5.77 -5.85
N ASN A 17 82.17 -7.10 -5.85
CA ASN A 17 82.80 -7.88 -6.94
C ASN A 17 84.21 -7.38 -7.37
N GLU A 18 84.99 -6.77 -6.47
CA GLU A 18 86.21 -6.01 -6.82
C GLU A 18 87.54 -6.78 -6.77
N VAL A 19 87.59 -8.12 -6.61
CA VAL A 19 88.88 -8.84 -6.36
C VAL A 19 89.01 -10.21 -7.10
N PRO A 20 90.23 -10.68 -7.48
CA PRO A 20 90.47 -11.74 -8.48
C PRO A 20 90.49 -13.20 -7.96
N THR A 21 90.16 -13.46 -6.70
CA THR A 21 90.04 -14.83 -6.15
C THR A 21 88.61 -15.34 -6.25
N SER A 22 88.42 -16.64 -6.53
CA SER A 22 87.07 -17.22 -6.76
C SER A 22 86.09 -16.87 -5.63
N LYS A 23 84.84 -16.55 -5.97
CA LYS A 23 83.75 -16.26 -5.00
C LYS A 23 83.68 -17.29 -3.86
N GLU A 24 84.00 -18.55 -4.17
CA GLU A 24 84.10 -19.66 -3.22
C GLU A 24 85.19 -19.47 -2.15
N GLY A 25 86.35 -18.90 -2.50
CA GLY A 25 87.44 -18.63 -1.56
C GLY A 25 87.10 -17.53 -0.55
N CYS A 26 86.36 -16.51 -0.98
CA CYS A 26 85.84 -15.47 -0.08
C CYS A 26 84.78 -16.05 0.87
N ILE A 27 83.85 -16.86 0.33
CA ILE A 27 82.82 -17.55 1.12
C ILE A 27 83.44 -18.45 2.20
N GLN A 28 84.45 -19.26 1.85
CA GLN A 28 85.12 -20.14 2.81
C GLN A 28 85.86 -19.37 3.90
N SER A 29 86.45 -18.21 3.56
CA SER A 29 87.15 -17.35 4.52
C SER A 29 86.17 -16.67 5.48
N ILE A 30 85.03 -16.19 4.97
CA ILE A 30 83.94 -15.62 5.77
C ILE A 30 83.35 -16.69 6.70
N LYS A 31 83.14 -17.92 6.20
CA LYS A 31 82.63 -19.06 6.98
C LYS A 31 83.53 -19.40 8.18
N ARG A 32 84.85 -19.49 7.96
CA ARG A 32 85.84 -19.74 9.04
C ARG A 32 85.91 -18.60 10.06
N LEU A 33 85.78 -17.36 9.62
CA LEU A 33 85.75 -16.17 10.48
C LEU A 33 84.50 -16.14 11.36
N VAL A 34 83.36 -16.56 10.83
CA VAL A 34 82.12 -16.68 11.57
C VAL A 34 82.18 -17.82 12.59
N GLU A 35 82.64 -19.01 12.17
CA GLU A 35 82.83 -20.19 13.05
C GLU A 35 83.78 -19.92 14.22
N SER A 36 84.87 -19.18 14.00
CA SER A 36 85.87 -18.86 15.05
C SER A 36 85.43 -17.81 16.06
N ASN A 37 84.38 -17.02 15.77
CA ASN A 37 83.90 -15.95 16.66
C ASN A 37 82.54 -16.27 17.31
N LEU A 38 81.92 -17.41 17.00
CA LEU A 38 80.60 -17.82 17.50
C LEU A 38 80.57 -18.24 18.97
N GLU A 39 81.68 -18.65 19.57
CA GLU A 39 81.73 -19.07 20.97
C GLU A 39 81.47 -17.92 21.98
N ASN A 40 81.54 -16.66 21.55
CA ASN A 40 81.40 -15.48 22.43
C ASN A 40 80.44 -14.38 21.93
N SER A 41 79.73 -14.57 20.81
CA SER A 41 78.91 -13.50 20.20
C SER A 41 77.40 -13.77 20.29
N SER A 42 76.64 -12.77 20.75
CA SER A 42 75.17 -12.85 20.79
C SER A 42 74.58 -12.73 19.38
N ILE A 43 73.40 -13.32 19.16
CA ILE A 43 72.64 -13.20 17.89
C ILE A 43 72.45 -11.72 17.50
N VAL A 44 72.30 -10.83 18.49
CA VAL A 44 72.16 -9.38 18.30
C VAL A 44 73.43 -8.77 17.70
N PHE A 45 74.61 -9.21 18.13
CA PHE A 45 75.88 -8.71 17.62
C PHE A 45 76.11 -9.10 16.15
N LEU A 46 75.79 -10.35 15.78
CA LEU A 46 75.86 -10.80 14.39
C LEU A 46 74.90 -10.00 13.49
N ASP A 47 73.69 -9.74 13.97
CA ASP A 47 72.69 -8.93 13.26
C ASP A 47 73.19 -7.49 13.03
N THR A 48 73.72 -6.83 14.08
CA THR A 48 74.28 -5.47 13.93
C THR A 48 75.48 -5.42 13.00
N PHE A 49 76.37 -6.42 13.06
CA PHE A 49 77.58 -6.47 12.24
C PHE A 49 77.23 -6.61 10.75
N PHE A 50 76.45 -7.61 10.36
CA PHE A 50 76.06 -7.81 8.96
C PHE A 50 75.19 -6.65 8.43
N LEU A 51 74.35 -6.04 9.26
CA LEU A 51 73.52 -4.91 8.86
C LEU A 51 74.35 -3.63 8.58
N GLU A 52 75.38 -3.33 9.39
CA GLU A 52 76.30 -2.21 9.13
C GLU A 52 77.12 -2.46 7.86
N MET A 53 77.56 -3.69 7.65
CA MET A 53 78.27 -4.12 6.44
C MET A 53 77.42 -3.97 5.17
N TRP A 54 76.17 -4.45 5.18
CA TRP A 54 75.27 -4.27 4.05
C TRP A 54 75.00 -2.80 3.76
N LYS A 55 74.89 -1.95 4.80
CA LYS A 55 74.73 -0.49 4.65
C LYS A 55 75.94 0.15 3.97
N ASP A 56 77.16 -0.15 4.41
CA ASP A 56 78.39 0.43 3.83
C ASP A 56 78.59 -0.03 2.37
N ALA A 57 78.43 -1.33 2.10
CA ALA A 57 78.52 -1.86 0.75
C ALA A 57 77.45 -1.28 -0.19
N PHE A 58 76.21 -1.12 0.29
CA PHE A 58 75.14 -0.48 -0.48
C PHE A 58 75.41 0.99 -0.75
N GLN A 59 76.01 1.72 0.19
CA GLN A 59 76.36 3.12 -0.01
C GLN A 59 77.44 3.30 -1.08
N LYS A 60 78.32 2.30 -1.26
CA LYS A 60 79.36 2.29 -2.31
C LYS A 60 78.84 1.83 -3.67
N VAL A 61 78.01 0.79 -3.72
CA VAL A 61 77.53 0.18 -4.98
C VAL A 61 76.26 0.84 -5.51
N CYS A 62 75.28 1.08 -4.64
CA CYS A 62 73.91 1.38 -5.03
C CYS A 62 73.52 2.85 -4.82
N ALA A 63 74.22 3.61 -3.96
CA ALA A 63 73.92 5.03 -3.77
C ALA A 63 74.06 5.88 -5.05
N PRO A 64 75.07 5.67 -5.92
CA PRO A 64 75.15 6.37 -7.20
C PRO A 64 73.95 6.05 -8.11
N ALA A 65 73.53 4.79 -8.15
CA ALA A 65 72.37 4.35 -8.92
C ALA A 65 71.07 4.99 -8.42
N ILE A 66 70.88 5.09 -7.10
CA ILE A 66 69.69 5.69 -6.49
C ILE A 66 69.66 7.21 -6.68
N SER A 67 70.78 7.92 -6.49
CA SER A 67 70.88 9.36 -6.77
C SER A 67 70.57 9.67 -8.23
N ASN A 68 71.10 8.83 -9.14
CA ASN A 68 70.88 8.95 -10.57
C ASN A 68 69.40 8.66 -10.95
N ILE A 69 68.72 7.74 -10.26
CA ILE A 69 67.27 7.53 -10.43
C ILE A 69 66.51 8.79 -9.97
N THR A 70 66.81 9.32 -8.78
CA THR A 70 66.06 10.46 -8.22
C THR A 70 66.30 11.77 -8.97
N GLU A 71 67.53 12.08 -9.38
CA GLU A 71 67.86 13.32 -10.10
C GLU A 71 67.28 13.34 -11.53
N ASN A 72 67.34 12.21 -12.25
CA ASN A 72 66.84 12.17 -13.63
C ASN A 72 65.31 12.14 -13.72
N LEU A 73 64.62 11.61 -12.71
CA LEU A 73 63.16 11.71 -12.58
C LEU A 73 62.69 13.16 -12.37
N GLU A 74 63.57 14.08 -11.95
CA GLU A 74 63.24 15.50 -11.75
C GLU A 74 63.46 16.38 -12.98
N HIS A 75 64.28 15.95 -13.95
CA HIS A 75 64.80 16.83 -15.00
C HIS A 75 64.65 16.36 -16.47
N SER A 76 64.24 15.12 -16.74
CA SER A 76 64.20 14.59 -18.12
C SER A 76 62.81 14.62 -18.78
N SER A 77 62.75 14.98 -20.06
CA SER A 77 61.56 14.93 -20.92
C SER A 77 61.58 13.79 -21.95
N GLU A 78 62.66 13.00 -22.01
CA GLU A 78 62.86 11.91 -23.00
C GLU A 78 62.70 10.53 -22.33
N ASP A 79 61.54 9.91 -22.52
CA ASP A 79 61.15 8.68 -21.80
C ASP A 79 62.02 7.43 -22.11
N GLU A 80 62.67 7.33 -23.28
CA GLU A 80 63.50 6.17 -23.66
C GLU A 80 64.84 6.10 -22.95
N LYS A 81 65.55 7.23 -22.97
CA LYS A 81 66.88 7.31 -22.36
C LYS A 81 66.76 7.11 -20.85
N LEU A 82 65.68 7.64 -20.27
CA LEU A 82 65.35 7.41 -18.88
C LEU A 82 65.00 5.94 -18.61
N LEU A 83 64.23 5.26 -19.48
CA LEU A 83 63.93 3.83 -19.32
C LEU A 83 65.18 2.94 -19.34
N LEU A 84 66.09 3.15 -20.30
CA LEU A 84 67.35 2.41 -20.37
C LEU A 84 68.24 2.63 -19.13
N LEU A 85 68.28 3.88 -18.64
CA LEU A 85 69.02 4.23 -17.43
C LEU A 85 68.41 3.59 -16.17
N LEU A 86 67.07 3.56 -16.08
CA LEU A 86 66.35 2.89 -15.00
C LEU A 86 66.60 1.38 -15.03
N VAL A 87 66.53 0.73 -16.18
CA VAL A 87 66.81 -0.71 -16.32
C VAL A 87 68.23 -1.03 -15.86
N ALA A 88 69.23 -0.21 -16.22
CA ALA A 88 70.61 -0.38 -15.76
C ALA A 88 70.75 -0.20 -14.25
N SER A 89 70.08 0.80 -13.68
CA SER A 89 70.14 1.12 -12.25
C SER A 89 69.42 0.07 -11.38
N PHE A 90 68.23 -0.39 -11.82
CA PHE A 90 67.50 -1.47 -11.16
C PHE A 90 68.20 -2.83 -11.30
N ARG A 91 68.90 -3.08 -12.42
CA ARG A 91 69.76 -4.27 -12.56
C ARG A 91 70.86 -4.32 -11.51
N GLN A 92 71.51 -3.19 -11.21
CA GLN A 92 72.53 -3.10 -10.15
C GLN A 92 71.93 -3.40 -8.77
N LEU A 93 70.73 -2.89 -8.46
CA LEU A 93 70.02 -3.17 -7.21
C LEU A 93 69.66 -4.66 -7.06
N VAL A 94 69.16 -5.29 -8.14
CA VAL A 94 68.83 -6.72 -8.16
C VAL A 94 70.08 -7.57 -7.99
N GLN A 95 71.19 -7.21 -8.64
CA GLN A 95 72.45 -7.93 -8.52
C GLN A 95 73.01 -7.83 -7.09
N PHE A 96 72.95 -6.64 -6.46
CA PHE A 96 73.33 -6.46 -5.06
C PHE A 96 72.49 -7.32 -4.11
N ARG A 97 71.16 -7.36 -4.33
CA ARG A 97 70.26 -8.22 -3.54
C ARG A 97 70.62 -9.69 -3.66
N LYS A 98 70.84 -10.18 -4.88
CA LYS A 98 71.29 -11.56 -5.13
C LYS A 98 72.61 -11.87 -4.44
N SER A 99 73.58 -10.96 -4.46
CA SER A 99 74.86 -11.15 -3.76
C SER A 99 74.71 -11.18 -2.24
N CYS A 100 73.76 -10.44 -1.65
CA CYS A 100 73.44 -10.53 -0.23
C CYS A 100 72.78 -11.87 0.13
N ASP A 101 71.84 -12.33 -0.70
CA ASP A 101 71.16 -13.62 -0.49
C ASP A 101 72.13 -14.81 -0.73
N GLU A 102 73.06 -14.72 -1.70
CA GLU A 102 74.16 -15.68 -1.92
C GLU A 102 75.07 -15.77 -0.68
N LEU A 103 75.42 -14.64 -0.08
CA LEU A 103 76.24 -14.57 1.13
C LEU A 103 75.50 -15.16 2.33
N LEU A 104 74.20 -14.89 2.49
CA LEU A 104 73.40 -15.49 3.55
C LEU A 104 73.32 -17.01 3.40
N HIS A 105 72.98 -17.52 2.21
CA HIS A 105 72.91 -18.95 1.91
C HIS A 105 74.25 -19.65 2.19
N ALA A 106 75.36 -19.00 1.88
CA ALA A 106 76.69 -19.55 2.11
C ALA A 106 77.05 -19.70 3.61
N ILE A 107 76.41 -18.91 4.49
CA ILE A 107 76.68 -18.84 5.92
C ILE A 107 75.64 -19.66 6.74
N GLU A 108 74.52 -20.11 6.14
CA GLU A 108 73.45 -20.87 6.84
C GLU A 108 73.94 -22.13 7.55
N GLY A 109 75.02 -22.75 7.06
CA GLY A 109 75.63 -23.93 7.68
C GLY A 109 76.67 -23.65 8.77
N ALA A 110 77.04 -22.38 9.00
CA ALA A 110 78.03 -21.96 10.00
C ALA A 110 77.44 -21.26 11.23
N ILE A 111 76.24 -20.70 11.12
CA ILE A 111 75.55 -19.96 12.20
C ILE A 111 74.29 -20.73 12.64
N PRO A 112 73.84 -20.65 13.92
CA PRO A 112 72.56 -21.19 14.33
C PRO A 112 71.38 -20.71 13.46
N GLU A 113 70.47 -21.63 13.12
CA GLU A 113 69.31 -21.39 12.24
C GLU A 113 68.44 -20.19 12.69
N ARG A 114 68.35 -19.96 14.00
CA ARG A 114 67.62 -18.80 14.57
C ARG A 114 68.25 -17.46 14.19
N ALA A 115 69.58 -17.39 14.12
CA ALA A 115 70.29 -16.16 13.76
C ALA A 115 70.26 -15.91 12.24
N VAL A 116 70.26 -16.96 11.42
CA VAL A 116 70.01 -16.85 9.97
C VAL A 116 68.63 -16.24 9.70
N ARG A 117 67.59 -16.69 10.40
CA ARG A 117 66.24 -16.11 10.27
C ARG A 117 66.18 -14.64 10.69
N VAL A 118 66.88 -14.25 11.77
CA VAL A 118 66.96 -12.85 12.22
C VAL A 118 67.65 -11.99 11.16
N LEU A 119 68.81 -12.43 10.66
CA LEU A 119 69.55 -11.74 9.61
C LEU A 119 68.75 -11.57 8.31
N LYS A 120 68.04 -12.63 7.89
CA LYS A 120 67.16 -12.58 6.71
C LYS A 120 66.04 -11.56 6.89
N ASN A 121 65.39 -11.54 8.06
CA ASN A 121 64.34 -10.56 8.37
C ASN A 121 64.88 -9.12 8.46
N SER A 122 66.06 -8.92 9.06
CA SER A 122 66.73 -7.61 9.15
C SER A 122 67.15 -7.10 7.77
N LEU A 123 67.66 -7.97 6.90
CA LEU A 123 67.97 -7.63 5.51
C LEU A 123 66.71 -7.28 4.72
N GLU A 124 65.65 -8.09 4.81
CA GLU A 124 64.36 -7.84 4.16
C GLU A 124 63.76 -6.50 4.61
N THR A 125 63.68 -6.24 5.91
CA THR A 125 63.10 -4.99 6.45
C THR A 125 63.91 -3.76 6.07
N TRP A 126 65.23 -3.81 6.17
CA TRP A 126 66.09 -2.69 5.79
C TRP A 126 66.05 -2.42 4.27
N PHE A 127 66.09 -3.47 3.46
CA PHE A 127 66.04 -3.35 2.01
C PHE A 127 64.68 -2.83 1.54
N SER A 128 63.57 -3.31 2.13
CA SER A 128 62.22 -2.78 1.86
C SER A 128 62.10 -1.30 2.21
N TYR A 129 62.69 -0.83 3.32
CA TYR A 129 62.70 0.59 3.68
C TYR A 129 63.47 1.44 2.64
N LYS A 130 64.61 0.95 2.16
CA LYS A 130 65.40 1.64 1.13
C LYS A 130 64.71 1.64 -0.23
N ILE A 131 64.09 0.54 -0.62
CA ILE A 131 63.30 0.47 -1.85
C ILE A 131 62.07 1.40 -1.78
N ALA A 132 61.39 1.47 -0.63
CA ALA A 132 60.27 2.40 -0.42
C ALA A 132 60.69 3.88 -0.58
N SER A 133 61.93 4.24 -0.24
CA SER A 133 62.44 5.60 -0.45
C SER A 133 62.66 5.99 -1.92
N ILE A 134 62.73 5.00 -2.83
CA ILE A 134 62.87 5.21 -4.27
C ILE A 134 61.49 5.41 -4.93
N VAL A 135 60.44 4.80 -4.37
CA VAL A 135 59.07 4.92 -4.86
C VAL A 135 58.50 6.29 -4.51
N THR A 136 58.77 7.28 -5.36
CA THR A 136 58.18 8.62 -5.28
C THR A 136 56.92 8.70 -6.15
N PRO A 137 55.96 9.63 -5.88
CA PRO A 137 54.79 9.83 -6.73
C PRO A 137 55.13 10.10 -8.20
N ARG A 138 56.26 10.77 -8.47
CA ARG A 138 56.76 11.00 -9.84
C ARG A 138 57.25 9.71 -10.51
N PHE A 139 57.87 8.82 -9.75
CA PHE A 139 58.25 7.51 -10.25
C PHE A 139 57.03 6.66 -10.62
N GLU A 140 55.97 6.70 -9.80
CA GLU A 140 54.69 6.04 -10.11
C GLU A 140 54.03 6.62 -11.37
N GLU A 141 53.99 7.95 -11.52
CA GLU A 141 53.45 8.62 -12.71
C GLU A 141 54.25 8.27 -13.98
N PHE A 142 55.58 8.20 -13.87
CA PHE A 142 56.44 7.81 -14.98
C PHE A 142 56.21 6.36 -15.41
N LEU A 143 56.19 5.42 -14.45
CA LEU A 143 55.87 4.02 -14.71
C LEU A 143 54.48 3.87 -15.31
N TRP A 144 53.51 4.68 -14.88
CA TRP A 144 52.16 4.71 -15.46
C TRP A 144 52.17 5.15 -16.93
N LYS A 145 52.90 6.24 -17.26
CA LYS A 145 53.03 6.72 -18.65
C LYS A 145 53.67 5.68 -19.57
N LEU A 146 54.71 4.98 -19.08
CA LEU A 146 55.34 3.89 -19.83
C LEU A 146 54.39 2.71 -20.02
N ALA A 147 53.70 2.28 -18.96
CA ALA A 147 52.73 1.21 -19.02
C ALA A 147 51.60 1.54 -20.02
N ALA A 148 51.07 2.76 -20.01
CA ALA A 148 50.07 3.23 -20.96
C ALA A 148 50.58 3.23 -22.42
N LYS A 149 51.81 3.69 -22.66
CA LYS A 149 52.44 3.63 -24.00
C LYS A 149 52.63 2.19 -24.48
N SER A 150 53.00 1.27 -23.58
CA SER A 150 53.14 -0.15 -23.92
C SER A 150 51.80 -0.78 -24.30
N PHE A 151 50.72 -0.44 -23.59
CA PHE A 151 49.37 -0.95 -23.87
C PHE A 151 48.86 -0.47 -25.25
N GLN A 152 49.05 0.81 -25.57
CA GLN A 152 48.61 1.39 -26.84
C GLN A 152 49.23 0.70 -28.06
N ARG A 153 50.48 0.23 -28.00
CA ARG A 153 51.16 -0.43 -29.14
C ARG A 153 50.77 -1.91 -29.31
N VAL A 154 50.43 -2.65 -28.24
CA VAL A 154 49.91 -4.03 -28.38
C VAL A 154 48.63 -4.06 -29.23
N ARG A 155 47.81 -2.99 -29.16
CA ARG A 155 46.65 -2.79 -30.03
C ARG A 155 47.00 -2.58 -31.52
N PHE A 156 48.21 -2.13 -31.84
CA PHE A 156 48.67 -1.93 -33.23
C PHE A 156 49.36 -3.20 -33.79
N GLU A 157 50.06 -3.97 -32.96
CA GLU A 157 50.66 -5.25 -33.39
C GLU A 157 49.60 -6.31 -33.73
N SER A 158 48.45 -6.32 -33.05
CA SER A 158 47.30 -7.18 -33.40
C SER A 158 46.64 -6.79 -34.74
N ALA A 159 46.91 -5.59 -35.25
CA ALA A 159 46.38 -5.06 -36.52
C ALA A 159 47.35 -5.21 -37.72
N GLY A 160 48.52 -5.84 -37.52
CA GLY A 160 49.44 -6.19 -38.60
C GLY A 160 50.24 -5.01 -39.16
N SER A 161 51.24 -4.53 -38.43
CA SER A 161 52.40 -3.87 -39.04
C SER A 161 53.67 -4.11 -38.23
N ASP A 162 54.72 -4.58 -38.92
CA ASP A 162 56.10 -4.57 -38.42
C ASP A 162 56.54 -3.11 -38.24
N ALA A 163 56.70 -2.65 -37.00
CA ALA A 163 57.23 -1.33 -36.70
C ALA A 163 58.07 -1.35 -35.41
N ASP A 164 59.40 -1.41 -35.61
CA ASP A 164 60.51 -1.05 -34.72
C ASP A 164 60.35 -1.19 -33.18
N ASP A 165 61.22 -2.07 -32.65
CA ASP A 165 61.61 -2.32 -31.24
C ASP A 165 61.77 -1.00 -30.41
N TRP A 166 60.68 -0.38 -30.01
CA TRP A 166 60.62 0.55 -28.86
C TRP A 166 60.57 -0.28 -27.57
N PRO A 167 61.08 0.17 -26.41
CA PRO A 167 61.67 -0.72 -25.41
C PRO A 167 60.65 -1.53 -24.56
N SER A 168 59.85 -2.37 -25.20
CA SER A 168 58.88 -3.24 -24.56
C SER A 168 59.64 -4.34 -23.81
N LYS A 169 60.80 -4.80 -24.33
CA LYS A 169 61.72 -5.71 -23.65
C LYS A 169 62.32 -5.07 -22.39
N GLU A 170 62.65 -3.79 -22.46
CA GLU A 170 63.24 -2.98 -21.39
C GLU A 170 62.19 -2.68 -20.31
N PHE A 171 60.95 -2.37 -20.69
CA PHE A 171 59.84 -2.26 -19.74
C PHE A 171 59.53 -3.59 -19.06
N TYR A 172 59.52 -4.70 -19.81
CA TYR A 172 59.35 -6.04 -19.24
C TYR A 172 60.49 -6.42 -18.28
N THR A 173 61.74 -6.14 -18.66
CA THR A 173 62.90 -6.37 -17.77
C THR A 173 62.85 -5.48 -16.54
N LEU A 174 62.38 -4.24 -16.66
CA LEU A 174 62.12 -3.36 -15.52
C LEU A 174 61.06 -3.94 -14.58
N CYS A 175 59.93 -4.41 -15.09
CA CYS A 175 58.87 -5.06 -14.31
C CYS A 175 59.39 -6.30 -13.57
N ASN A 176 60.20 -7.14 -14.23
CA ASN A 176 60.83 -8.31 -13.59
C ASN A 176 61.83 -7.91 -12.50
N TYR A 177 62.59 -6.82 -12.71
CA TYR A 177 63.49 -6.30 -11.69
C TYR A 177 62.70 -5.77 -10.48
N LEU A 178 61.63 -5.01 -10.70
CA LEU A 178 60.75 -4.54 -9.64
C LEU A 178 60.09 -5.70 -8.87
N GLU A 179 59.64 -6.75 -9.56
CA GLU A 179 59.11 -7.96 -8.92
C GLU A 179 60.19 -8.65 -8.06
N SER A 180 61.41 -8.79 -8.58
CA SER A 180 62.53 -9.41 -7.84
C SER A 180 63.00 -8.61 -6.62
N LEU A 181 62.70 -7.30 -6.57
CA LEU A 181 62.99 -6.42 -5.43
C LEU A 181 61.84 -6.37 -4.41
N GLY A 182 60.75 -7.12 -4.64
CA GLY A 182 59.58 -7.17 -3.76
C GLY A 182 58.55 -6.05 -3.99
N LEU A 183 58.65 -5.31 -5.11
CA LEU A 183 57.70 -4.26 -5.51
C LEU A 183 56.58 -4.76 -6.43
N SER A 184 56.20 -6.03 -6.35
CA SER A 184 55.13 -6.61 -7.17
C SER A 184 53.80 -5.86 -7.02
N PHE A 185 53.47 -5.37 -5.82
CA PHE A 185 52.25 -4.59 -5.57
C PHE A 185 52.20 -3.30 -6.38
N LEU A 186 53.31 -2.57 -6.49
CA LEU A 186 53.40 -1.33 -7.27
C LEU A 186 53.14 -1.58 -8.75
N VAL A 187 53.77 -2.62 -9.31
CA VAL A 187 53.55 -3.02 -10.71
C VAL A 187 52.09 -3.37 -10.95
N LEU A 188 51.49 -4.20 -10.09
CA LEU A 188 50.07 -4.59 -10.22
C LEU A 188 49.12 -3.40 -10.10
N GLN A 189 49.38 -2.46 -9.19
CA GLN A 189 48.59 -1.23 -9.02
C GLN A 189 48.64 -0.35 -10.28
N ILE A 190 49.81 -0.21 -10.90
CA ILE A 190 49.99 0.59 -12.10
C ILE A 190 49.29 -0.08 -13.29
N LEU A 191 49.50 -1.37 -13.51
CA LEU A 191 48.81 -2.12 -14.58
C LEU A 191 47.29 -2.01 -14.45
N TYR A 192 46.79 -2.17 -13.23
CA TYR A 192 45.37 -2.01 -12.92
C TYR A 192 44.85 -0.61 -13.28
N SER A 193 45.56 0.44 -12.87
CA SER A 193 45.18 1.82 -13.15
C SER A 193 45.22 2.18 -14.64
N VAL A 194 46.14 1.60 -15.42
CA VAL A 194 46.18 1.77 -16.88
C VAL A 194 44.96 1.11 -17.53
N ILE A 195 44.63 -0.13 -17.13
CA ILE A 195 43.47 -0.85 -17.66
C ILE A 195 42.18 -0.08 -17.36
N LEU A 196 42.01 0.43 -16.13
CA LEU A 196 40.85 1.25 -15.77
C LEU A 196 40.75 2.52 -16.62
N ASN A 197 41.84 3.26 -16.79
CA ASN A 197 41.83 4.49 -17.60
C ASN A 197 41.50 4.22 -19.08
N GLN A 198 42.00 3.11 -19.64
CA GLN A 198 41.68 2.71 -21.02
C GLN A 198 40.22 2.27 -21.16
N LEU A 199 39.70 1.54 -20.16
CA LEU A 199 38.30 1.16 -20.10
C LEU A 199 37.40 2.40 -20.04
N GLU A 200 37.71 3.38 -19.19
CA GLU A 200 36.95 4.66 -19.11
C GLU A 200 36.96 5.42 -20.44
N LEU A 201 38.09 5.45 -21.15
CA LEU A 201 38.18 6.08 -22.46
C LEU A 201 37.33 5.36 -23.52
N LEU A 202 37.37 4.02 -23.56
CA LEU A 202 36.57 3.23 -24.48
C LEU A 202 35.07 3.39 -24.22
N LEU A 203 34.68 3.41 -22.95
CA LEU A 203 33.31 3.64 -22.56
C LEU A 203 32.83 5.04 -22.95
N LYS A 204 33.65 6.08 -22.79
CA LYS A 204 33.35 7.44 -23.30
C LYS A 204 33.12 7.48 -24.81
N VAL A 205 33.89 6.73 -25.59
CA VAL A 205 33.81 6.78 -27.05
C VAL A 205 32.64 5.94 -27.60
N HIS A 206 32.42 4.76 -27.04
CA HIS A 206 31.49 3.78 -27.61
C HIS A 206 30.17 3.64 -26.85
N ALA A 207 30.15 3.95 -25.55
CA ALA A 207 28.97 3.76 -24.71
C ALA A 207 28.23 5.09 -24.42
N GLU A 208 28.93 6.18 -24.13
CA GLU A 208 28.28 7.47 -23.76
C GLU A 208 27.29 7.93 -24.83
N LYS A 209 26.01 8.06 -24.45
CA LYS A 209 24.87 8.45 -25.32
C LYS A 209 24.61 7.59 -26.56
N ASN A 210 25.17 6.38 -26.63
CA ASN A 210 24.87 5.40 -27.68
C ASN A 210 24.11 4.21 -27.09
N PHE A 211 22.85 4.05 -27.49
CA PHE A 211 21.93 3.05 -26.91
C PHE A 211 21.49 1.96 -27.90
N ASP A 212 21.72 2.15 -29.20
CA ASP A 212 21.19 1.31 -30.29
C ASP A 212 21.97 0.00 -30.49
N SER A 213 23.11 -0.17 -29.80
CA SER A 213 24.01 -1.29 -30.01
C SER A 213 24.54 -1.87 -28.69
N ARG A 214 24.78 -3.20 -28.70
CA ARG A 214 25.37 -3.90 -27.55
C ARG A 214 26.87 -3.63 -27.48
N VAL A 215 27.31 -3.08 -26.36
CA VAL A 215 28.70 -2.70 -26.07
C VAL A 215 29.40 -3.80 -25.27
N LEU A 216 28.66 -4.59 -24.46
CA LEU A 216 29.25 -5.64 -23.64
C LEU A 216 30.02 -6.72 -24.44
N PRO A 217 29.52 -7.23 -25.59
CA PRO A 217 30.28 -8.18 -26.40
C PRO A 217 31.58 -7.59 -26.95
N PHE A 218 31.56 -6.32 -27.35
CA PHE A 218 32.75 -5.60 -27.80
C PHE A 218 33.78 -5.48 -26.68
N LEU A 219 33.35 -5.14 -25.46
CA LEU A 219 34.25 -5.08 -24.28
C LEU A 219 34.81 -6.45 -23.89
N SER A 220 34.03 -7.53 -24.04
CA SER A 220 34.54 -8.89 -23.85
C SER A 220 35.64 -9.22 -24.87
N THR A 221 35.45 -8.86 -26.13
CA THR A 221 36.49 -9.08 -27.15
C THR A 221 37.74 -8.22 -26.91
N TRP A 222 37.57 -7.00 -26.38
CA TRP A 222 38.69 -6.14 -25.98
C TRP A 222 39.45 -6.74 -24.78
N LEU A 223 38.75 -7.28 -23.79
CA LEU A 223 39.35 -7.98 -22.67
C LEU A 223 40.20 -9.16 -23.17
N ASP A 224 39.63 -10.00 -24.03
CA ASP A 224 40.27 -11.22 -24.53
C ASP A 224 41.47 -10.93 -25.44
N ASN A 225 41.33 -9.99 -26.38
CA ASN A 225 42.33 -9.76 -27.42
C ASN A 225 43.41 -8.75 -27.02
N ASP A 226 43.06 -7.68 -26.31
CA ASP A 226 44.00 -6.58 -26.03
C ASP A 226 44.55 -6.67 -24.61
N VAL A 227 43.68 -6.72 -23.60
CA VAL A 227 44.08 -6.67 -22.18
C VAL A 227 44.78 -7.95 -21.75
N LEU A 228 44.19 -9.10 -22.05
CA LEU A 228 44.77 -10.38 -21.67
C LEU A 228 46.05 -10.69 -22.47
N THR A 229 46.14 -10.27 -23.73
CA THR A 229 47.37 -10.40 -24.52
C THR A 229 48.49 -9.53 -23.95
N TRP A 230 48.19 -8.29 -23.59
CA TRP A 230 49.16 -7.40 -22.92
C TRP A 230 49.61 -7.95 -21.56
N LEU A 231 48.67 -8.46 -20.74
CA LEU A 231 49.00 -9.11 -19.46
C LEU A 231 49.81 -10.40 -19.66
N ARG A 232 49.50 -11.22 -20.67
CA ARG A 232 50.30 -12.42 -21.01
C ARG A 232 51.73 -12.06 -21.38
N TRP A 233 51.91 -10.96 -22.11
CA TRP A 233 53.23 -10.45 -22.50
C TRP A 233 54.04 -9.98 -21.29
N ILE A 234 53.42 -9.24 -20.37
CA ILE A 234 54.07 -8.76 -19.14
C ILE A 234 54.35 -9.91 -18.14
N LEU A 235 53.51 -10.95 -18.12
CA LEU A 235 53.67 -12.08 -17.19
C LEU A 235 54.51 -13.23 -17.75
N GLY A 236 54.92 -13.17 -19.03
CA GLY A 236 55.83 -14.12 -19.68
C GLY A 236 55.20 -15.47 -20.05
N ILE A 237 53.90 -15.52 -20.36
CA ILE A 237 53.17 -16.76 -20.73
C ILE A 237 53.24 -16.97 -22.25
N ARG A 238 53.76 -18.12 -22.72
CA ARG A 238 53.86 -18.45 -24.17
C ARG A 238 52.48 -18.75 -24.79
N ASN A 239 52.32 -18.34 -26.06
CA ASN A 239 51.13 -18.57 -26.88
C ASN A 239 50.96 -20.06 -27.22
N ASP A 240 49.99 -20.72 -26.59
CA ASP A 240 49.34 -21.91 -27.14
C ASP A 240 47.83 -21.63 -27.23
N GLN A 241 47.40 -21.03 -28.35
CA GLN A 241 46.01 -20.60 -28.58
C GLN A 241 44.96 -21.74 -28.56
N ASN A 242 45.38 -23.00 -28.60
CA ASN A 242 44.46 -24.13 -28.83
C ASN A 242 44.00 -24.90 -27.58
N THR A 243 44.46 -24.57 -26.37
CA THR A 243 44.11 -25.35 -25.15
C THR A 243 43.01 -24.73 -24.29
N TRP A 244 42.58 -23.49 -24.55
CA TRP A 244 41.75 -22.74 -23.59
C TRP A 244 40.23 -22.76 -23.85
N ASN A 245 39.79 -22.78 -25.11
CA ASN A 245 38.36 -22.78 -25.46
C ASN A 245 37.61 -24.04 -24.94
N SER A 246 38.34 -25.12 -24.61
CA SER A 246 37.77 -26.36 -24.07
C SER A 246 37.64 -26.39 -22.54
N HIS A 247 38.27 -25.47 -21.81
CA HIS A 247 38.30 -25.48 -20.34
C HIS A 247 37.40 -24.43 -19.66
N LEU A 248 37.05 -23.33 -20.36
CA LEU A 248 36.08 -22.33 -19.89
C LEU A 248 34.66 -22.90 -19.69
N SER A 249 34.29 -23.94 -20.45
CA SER A 249 32.98 -24.60 -20.35
C SER A 249 32.80 -25.47 -19.09
N ASN A 250 33.87 -25.75 -18.34
CA ASN A 250 33.86 -26.66 -17.19
C ASN A 250 34.11 -26.01 -15.82
N VAL A 251 34.19 -24.68 -15.73
CA VAL A 251 34.41 -23.97 -14.46
C VAL A 251 33.09 -23.38 -13.96
N SER A 252 32.55 -23.94 -12.88
CA SER A 252 31.35 -23.40 -12.22
C SER A 252 31.64 -22.01 -11.62
N PRO A 253 30.68 -21.07 -11.68
CA PRO A 253 30.85 -19.74 -11.10
C PRO A 253 30.98 -19.84 -9.58
N VAL A 254 32.14 -19.44 -9.04
CA VAL A 254 32.35 -19.30 -7.60
C VAL A 254 31.52 -18.10 -7.10
N PRO A 255 30.77 -18.22 -5.99
CA PRO A 255 29.92 -17.13 -5.51
C PRO A 255 30.75 -15.88 -5.15
N TYR A 256 30.39 -14.76 -5.76
CA TYR A 256 30.92 -13.42 -5.49
C TYR A 256 30.43 -12.91 -4.13
N ARG A 257 30.97 -13.46 -3.05
CA ARG A 257 30.86 -12.85 -1.72
C ARG A 257 32.21 -12.88 -1.04
N GLN A 258 33.02 -11.84 -1.24
CA GLN A 258 33.95 -11.32 -0.24
C GLN A 258 34.68 -10.06 -0.74
N SER A 259 34.40 -8.96 -0.03
CA SER A 259 35.24 -7.78 0.23
C SER A 259 35.96 -7.03 -0.92
N PRO A 260 35.78 -5.71 -1.02
CA PRO A 260 36.61 -4.85 -1.87
C PRO A 260 38.02 -4.71 -1.28
N LEU A 261 39.02 -4.64 -2.16
CA LEU A 261 40.35 -4.08 -1.90
C LEU A 261 41.21 -4.84 -0.85
N LEU A 262 41.71 -6.03 -1.20
CA LEU A 262 43.01 -6.49 -0.71
C LEU A 262 43.57 -7.51 -1.72
N PHE A 263 44.69 -7.17 -2.35
CA PHE A 263 45.57 -8.16 -2.97
C PHE A 263 46.22 -8.91 -1.81
N GLU A 264 45.65 -10.03 -1.38
CA GLU A 264 46.29 -10.86 -0.35
C GLU A 264 47.70 -11.25 -0.80
N ARG A 265 48.69 -10.97 0.06
CA ARG A 265 50.09 -11.38 -0.09
C ARG A 265 50.16 -12.89 -0.34
N ILE A 266 50.52 -13.30 -1.54
CA ILE A 266 51.04 -14.65 -1.76
C ILE A 266 52.52 -14.61 -1.34
N SER A 267 52.82 -15.24 -0.21
CA SER A 267 54.17 -15.30 0.37
C SER A 267 55.10 -16.13 -0.53
N PRO A 268 56.31 -15.65 -0.88
CA PRO A 268 57.26 -16.38 -1.74
C PRO A 268 58.12 -17.42 -0.98
N ASN A 269 57.79 -17.76 0.27
CA ASN A 269 58.68 -18.56 1.12
C ASN A 269 58.15 -19.98 1.36
N GLN A 270 58.29 -20.86 0.37
CA GLN A 270 58.55 -22.30 0.58
C GLN A 270 59.19 -22.89 -0.69
N VAL A 271 60.52 -22.83 -0.80
CA VAL A 271 61.27 -23.78 -1.63
C VAL A 271 62.57 -24.11 -0.90
N ASN A 272 62.70 -25.38 -0.52
CA ASN A 272 63.92 -25.99 -0.05
C ASN A 272 64.18 -27.27 -0.86
N VAL A 273 65.41 -27.42 -1.34
CA VAL A 273 66.15 -28.66 -1.73
C VAL A 273 65.91 -29.33 -3.11
N MET A 274 66.88 -29.08 -4.02
CA MET A 274 67.66 -29.97 -4.95
C MET A 274 67.01 -31.09 -5.80
N GLY A 275 67.16 -31.01 -7.15
CA GLY A 275 67.22 -32.15 -8.09
C GLY A 275 66.85 -31.83 -9.56
N GLU A 276 67.68 -32.20 -10.55
CA GLU A 276 67.55 -31.85 -11.99
C GLU A 276 66.29 -32.40 -12.72
N GLU A 277 65.54 -33.35 -12.16
CA GLU A 277 64.22 -33.78 -12.68
C GLU A 277 63.06 -32.83 -12.28
N GLU A 278 63.30 -31.91 -11.35
CA GLU A 278 62.28 -30.98 -10.86
C GLU A 278 62.02 -29.81 -11.82
N ASP A 279 62.92 -29.47 -12.74
CA ASP A 279 62.73 -28.26 -13.57
C ASP A 279 61.52 -28.34 -14.51
N THR A 280 61.17 -29.54 -15.00
CA THR A 280 59.93 -29.74 -15.78
C THR A 280 58.67 -29.76 -14.92
N LYS A 281 58.77 -30.24 -13.67
CA LYS A 281 57.66 -30.27 -12.70
C LYS A 281 57.40 -28.88 -12.10
N ARG A 282 58.47 -28.15 -11.83
CA ARG A 282 58.54 -26.76 -11.39
C ARG A 282 58.08 -25.82 -12.51
N PHE A 283 58.41 -26.08 -13.77
CA PHE A 283 57.85 -25.38 -14.92
C PHE A 283 56.34 -25.65 -15.08
N LYS A 284 55.87 -26.90 -14.93
CA LYS A 284 54.44 -27.24 -14.97
C LYS A 284 53.65 -26.66 -13.81
N ASP A 285 54.19 -26.67 -12.59
CA ASP A 285 53.56 -26.05 -11.42
C ASP A 285 53.63 -24.52 -11.46
N TRP A 286 54.71 -23.96 -12.01
CA TRP A 286 54.84 -22.53 -12.33
C TRP A 286 53.81 -22.10 -13.38
N TYR A 287 53.63 -22.89 -14.44
CA TYR A 287 52.63 -22.67 -15.48
C TYR A 287 51.20 -22.76 -14.93
N ARG A 288 50.87 -23.81 -14.16
CA ARG A 288 49.57 -23.96 -13.49
C ARG A 288 49.26 -22.84 -12.49
N ARG A 289 50.26 -22.32 -11.77
CA ARG A 289 50.10 -21.18 -10.85
C ARG A 289 49.83 -19.89 -11.61
N LYS A 290 50.57 -19.62 -12.68
CA LYS A 290 50.35 -18.45 -13.55
C LYS A 290 49.02 -18.54 -14.31
N GLU A 291 48.57 -19.74 -14.68
CA GLU A 291 47.25 -19.98 -15.29
C GLU A 291 46.09 -19.76 -14.33
N LYS A 292 46.18 -20.22 -13.08
CA LYS A 292 45.18 -19.88 -12.04
C LYS A 292 45.10 -18.37 -11.76
N LEU A 293 46.27 -17.71 -11.73
CA LEU A 293 46.32 -16.24 -11.61
C LEU A 293 45.64 -15.59 -12.83
N TYR A 294 45.93 -16.07 -14.04
CA TYR A 294 45.30 -15.57 -15.25
C TYR A 294 43.76 -15.70 -15.24
N THR A 295 43.21 -16.84 -14.82
CA THR A 295 41.75 -17.02 -14.67
C THR A 295 41.16 -16.11 -13.60
N GLN A 296 41.85 -15.92 -12.47
CA GLN A 296 41.42 -14.98 -11.43
C GLN A 296 41.42 -13.52 -11.93
N TRP A 297 42.43 -13.13 -12.70
CA TRP A 297 42.51 -11.81 -13.32
C TRP A 297 41.37 -11.61 -14.33
N TYR A 298 41.09 -12.60 -15.16
CA TYR A 298 39.97 -12.55 -16.11
C TYR A 298 38.63 -12.32 -15.40
N LEU A 299 38.29 -13.14 -14.39
CA LEU A 299 37.04 -12.99 -13.65
C LEU A 299 36.93 -11.63 -12.94
N ARG A 300 38.04 -11.13 -12.39
CA ARG A 300 38.08 -9.84 -11.71
C ARG A 300 37.94 -8.67 -12.69
N LEU A 301 38.56 -8.76 -13.86
CA LEU A 301 38.46 -7.76 -14.92
C LEU A 301 37.08 -7.77 -15.60
N ASP A 302 36.50 -8.94 -15.87
CA ASP A 302 35.13 -9.08 -16.38
C ASP A 302 34.12 -8.46 -15.41
N HIS A 303 34.26 -8.72 -14.10
CA HIS A 303 33.46 -8.06 -13.08
C HIS A 303 33.65 -6.53 -13.06
N LEU A 304 34.86 -6.02 -13.26
CA LEU A 304 35.14 -4.58 -13.29
C LEU A 304 34.57 -3.91 -14.54
N ILE A 305 34.65 -4.55 -15.71
CA ILE A 305 34.03 -4.08 -16.94
C ILE A 305 32.52 -3.98 -16.73
N ALA A 306 31.89 -5.04 -16.22
CA ALA A 306 30.47 -5.04 -15.90
C ALA A 306 30.12 -3.94 -14.88
N GLN A 307 30.95 -3.71 -13.88
CA GLN A 307 30.74 -2.66 -12.87
C GLN A 307 30.83 -1.24 -13.44
N GLN A 308 31.82 -0.95 -14.30
CA GLN A 308 31.95 0.39 -14.88
C GLN A 308 30.88 0.66 -15.95
N LEU A 309 30.57 -0.33 -16.80
CA LEU A 309 29.49 -0.21 -17.77
C LEU A 309 28.15 0.00 -17.06
N ALA A 310 27.87 -0.76 -15.99
CA ALA A 310 26.68 -0.57 -15.18
C ALA A 310 26.62 0.83 -14.58
N ARG A 311 27.71 1.38 -14.02
CA ARG A 311 27.73 2.76 -13.48
C ARG A 311 27.38 3.81 -14.51
N LEU A 312 27.93 3.71 -15.72
CA LEU A 312 27.64 4.65 -16.80
C LEU A 312 26.17 4.54 -17.24
N ARG A 313 25.68 3.32 -17.48
CA ARG A 313 24.27 3.09 -17.84
C ARG A 313 23.29 3.50 -16.74
N ILE A 314 23.67 3.35 -15.47
CA ILE A 314 22.90 3.88 -14.33
C ILE A 314 22.85 5.41 -14.37
N SER A 315 23.96 6.07 -14.72
CA SER A 315 24.01 7.53 -14.83
C SER A 315 23.22 8.09 -16.02
N GLU A 316 23.04 7.31 -17.08
CA GLU A 316 22.27 7.67 -18.28
C GLU A 316 20.87 7.04 -18.30
N MET A 317 20.45 6.40 -17.20
CA MET A 317 19.23 5.58 -17.16
C MET A 317 17.98 6.35 -17.58
N PHE A 318 17.86 7.63 -17.22
CA PHE A 318 16.75 8.46 -17.66
C PHE A 318 16.64 8.58 -19.19
N ASP A 319 17.76 8.81 -19.86
CA ASP A 319 17.77 8.99 -21.32
C ASP A 319 17.53 7.64 -22.03
N ILE A 320 18.10 6.55 -21.50
CA ILE A 320 17.81 5.18 -21.96
C ILE A 320 16.31 4.88 -21.89
N VAL A 321 15.63 5.29 -20.82
CA VAL A 321 14.18 5.05 -20.66
C VAL A 321 13.35 5.90 -21.62
N VAL A 322 13.74 7.15 -21.87
CA VAL A 322 13.02 8.03 -22.80
C VAL A 322 13.10 7.50 -24.23
N ASP A 323 14.28 7.01 -24.64
CA ASP A 323 14.55 6.49 -26.00
C ASP A 323 14.05 5.05 -26.22
N TYR A 324 13.36 4.44 -25.26
CA TYR A 324 12.73 3.12 -25.45
C TYR A 324 11.60 3.23 -26.50
N PRO A 325 11.51 2.33 -27.50
CA PRO A 325 12.08 0.99 -27.58
C PRO A 325 13.47 0.84 -28.23
N ASP A 326 14.01 1.89 -28.86
CA ASP A 326 15.28 1.82 -29.62
C ASP A 326 16.49 1.51 -28.72
N SER A 327 16.41 1.91 -27.45
CA SER A 327 17.42 1.68 -26.41
C SER A 327 17.47 0.25 -25.82
N LEU A 328 16.70 -0.70 -26.36
CA LEU A 328 16.63 -2.08 -25.86
C LEU A 328 17.99 -2.79 -25.72
N PRO A 329 18.96 -2.65 -26.64
CA PRO A 329 20.29 -3.25 -26.50
C PRO A 329 21.05 -2.77 -25.26
N ALA A 330 20.94 -1.49 -24.89
CA ALA A 330 21.57 -0.94 -23.69
C ALA A 330 20.97 -1.51 -22.39
N LEU A 331 19.68 -1.83 -22.39
CA LEU A 331 18.99 -2.45 -21.25
C LEU A 331 19.39 -3.92 -21.08
N GLU A 332 19.61 -4.65 -22.17
CA GLU A 332 20.11 -6.03 -22.14
C GLU A 332 21.55 -6.10 -21.60
N ASP A 333 22.42 -5.18 -22.03
CA ASP A 333 23.78 -5.04 -21.48
C ASP A 333 23.75 -4.77 -19.98
N LEU A 334 22.88 -3.85 -19.54
CA LEU A 334 22.73 -3.54 -18.12
C LEU A 334 22.18 -4.73 -17.33
N LYS A 335 21.24 -5.50 -17.89
CA LYS A 335 20.70 -6.71 -17.26
C LYS A 335 21.80 -7.74 -17.00
N GLU A 336 22.65 -8.00 -17.99
CA GLU A 336 23.77 -8.93 -17.84
C GLU A 336 24.79 -8.40 -16.82
N CYS A 337 25.10 -7.10 -16.85
CA CYS A 337 26.01 -6.48 -15.88
C CYS A 337 25.49 -6.56 -14.44
N LEU A 338 24.17 -6.38 -14.23
CA LEU A 338 23.54 -6.46 -12.91
C LEU A 338 23.36 -7.90 -12.39
N GLN A 339 23.48 -8.92 -13.24
CA GLN A 339 23.60 -10.32 -12.78
C GLN A 339 25.00 -10.60 -12.24
N LYS A 340 26.02 -9.96 -12.81
CA LYS A 340 27.42 -10.09 -12.38
C LYS A 340 27.80 -9.17 -11.22
N THR A 341 27.00 -8.15 -10.90
CA THR A 341 27.31 -7.08 -9.92
C THR A 341 26.19 -6.88 -8.88
N ASP A 342 26.50 -6.31 -7.72
CA ASP A 342 25.52 -6.01 -6.66
C ASP A 342 24.99 -4.55 -6.72
N GLN A 343 24.89 -3.97 -7.92
CA GLN A 343 24.58 -2.54 -8.10
C GLN A 343 23.09 -2.22 -8.24
N LYS A 344 22.19 -3.19 -8.03
CA LYS A 344 20.73 -2.96 -8.09
C LYS A 344 20.26 -1.85 -7.14
N ARG A 345 20.90 -1.72 -5.96
CA ARG A 345 20.63 -0.65 -4.97
C ARG A 345 21.03 0.73 -5.48
N GLU A 346 22.18 0.80 -6.16
CA GLU A 346 22.73 2.04 -6.70
C GLU A 346 21.86 2.53 -7.87
N LEU A 347 21.46 1.62 -8.76
CA LEU A 347 20.50 1.90 -9.84
C LEU A 347 19.21 2.53 -9.30
N ALA A 348 18.59 1.91 -8.30
CA ALA A 348 17.32 2.38 -7.74
C ALA A 348 17.43 3.78 -7.11
N LYS A 349 18.56 4.08 -6.44
CA LYS A 349 18.80 5.40 -5.83
C LYS A 349 19.10 6.47 -6.88
N ALA A 350 19.98 6.19 -7.83
CA ALA A 350 20.38 7.12 -8.87
C ALA A 350 19.20 7.50 -9.77
N PHE A 351 18.43 6.51 -10.23
CA PHE A 351 17.29 6.76 -11.09
C PHE A 351 16.16 7.52 -10.38
N LYS A 352 15.91 7.21 -9.09
CA LYS A 352 14.97 8.00 -8.28
C LYS A 352 15.39 9.47 -8.17
N LEU A 353 16.68 9.75 -8.04
CA LEU A 353 17.19 11.13 -8.03
C LEU A 353 16.95 11.80 -9.38
N GLN A 354 17.24 11.12 -10.49
CA GLN A 354 17.05 11.64 -11.84
C GLN A 354 15.58 11.99 -12.13
N LEU A 355 14.65 11.09 -11.79
CA LEU A 355 13.21 11.33 -11.94
C LEU A 355 12.74 12.55 -11.15
N ASN A 356 13.17 12.70 -9.90
CA ASN A 356 12.83 13.86 -9.07
C ASN A 356 13.38 15.17 -9.67
N THR A 357 14.57 15.15 -10.27
CA THR A 357 15.20 16.36 -10.82
C THR A 357 14.72 16.74 -12.22
N ARG A 358 14.41 15.76 -13.08
CA ARG A 358 14.15 15.98 -14.52
C ARG A 358 12.68 15.86 -14.90
N LEU A 359 11.90 15.04 -14.21
CA LEU A 359 10.53 14.69 -14.61
C LEU A 359 9.47 15.18 -13.62
N LEU A 360 9.71 15.05 -12.32
CA LEU A 360 8.72 15.35 -11.27
C LEU A 360 8.78 16.83 -10.85
N HIS A 361 8.54 17.73 -11.80
CA HIS A 361 8.46 19.18 -11.57
C HIS A 361 7.24 19.77 -12.28
N VAL A 362 6.80 20.95 -11.82
CA VAL A 362 5.52 21.57 -12.25
C VAL A 362 5.49 21.90 -13.76
N GLY A 363 6.66 22.13 -14.36
CA GLY A 363 6.79 22.45 -15.79
C GLY A 363 6.61 21.28 -16.75
N ALA A 364 6.62 20.03 -16.28
CA ALA A 364 6.39 18.86 -17.12
C ALA A 364 4.89 18.60 -17.31
N THR A 365 4.50 18.28 -18.54
CA THR A 365 3.11 17.91 -18.87
C THR A 365 2.78 16.52 -18.30
N THR A 366 1.53 16.30 -17.95
CA THR A 366 1.09 15.02 -17.36
C THR A 366 1.18 13.87 -18.36
N SER A 367 0.97 14.13 -19.66
CA SER A 367 1.14 13.15 -20.74
C SER A 367 2.59 12.66 -20.82
N ASP A 368 3.57 13.57 -20.80
CA ASP A 368 4.99 13.21 -20.93
C ASP A 368 5.47 12.41 -19.72
N ILE A 369 4.99 12.76 -18.51
CA ILE A 369 5.30 12.02 -17.29
C ILE A 369 4.76 10.60 -17.37
N LEU A 370 3.52 10.44 -17.85
CA LEU A 370 2.88 9.12 -17.97
C LEU A 370 3.56 8.27 -19.06
N ALA A 371 3.85 8.84 -20.23
CA ALA A 371 4.56 8.14 -21.31
C ALA A 371 5.95 7.66 -20.84
N THR A 372 6.74 8.55 -20.23
CA THR A 372 8.05 8.20 -19.67
C THR A 372 7.94 7.15 -18.56
N TYR A 373 6.88 7.20 -17.74
CA TYR A 373 6.65 6.21 -16.69
C TYR A 373 6.28 4.83 -17.26
N VAL A 374 5.50 4.79 -18.33
CA VAL A 374 5.19 3.55 -19.06
C VAL A 374 6.47 2.95 -19.63
N HIS A 375 7.31 3.75 -20.31
CA HIS A 375 8.61 3.29 -20.78
C HIS A 375 9.47 2.78 -19.63
N ALA A 376 9.52 3.49 -18.50
CA ALA A 376 10.26 3.06 -17.32
C ALA A 376 9.80 1.69 -16.80
N ILE A 377 8.49 1.42 -16.81
CA ILE A 377 7.94 0.12 -16.42
C ILE A 377 8.45 -0.98 -17.38
N HIS A 378 8.38 -0.76 -18.69
CA HIS A 378 8.87 -1.72 -19.68
C HIS A 378 10.38 -1.97 -19.56
N SER A 379 11.17 -0.89 -19.52
CA SER A 379 12.63 -0.98 -19.42
C SER A 379 13.08 -1.67 -18.12
N LEU A 380 12.48 -1.34 -16.98
CA LEU A 380 12.86 -1.93 -15.69
C LEU A 380 12.42 -3.39 -15.53
N ARG A 381 11.35 -3.83 -16.21
CA ARG A 381 10.96 -5.25 -16.25
C ARG A 381 11.95 -6.11 -17.02
N ILE A 382 12.59 -5.55 -18.06
CA ILE A 382 13.65 -6.24 -18.80
C ILE A 382 14.88 -6.43 -17.88
N VAL A 383 15.24 -5.39 -17.13
CA VAL A 383 16.42 -5.34 -16.27
C VAL A 383 16.25 -6.16 -14.98
N ASP A 384 15.13 -6.03 -14.27
CA ASP A 384 14.82 -6.76 -13.03
C ASP A 384 13.45 -7.45 -13.14
N PRO A 385 13.40 -8.71 -13.62
CA PRO A 385 12.15 -9.47 -13.75
C PRO A 385 11.40 -9.64 -12.42
N ALA A 386 12.12 -9.56 -11.29
CA ALA A 386 11.53 -9.65 -9.95
C ALA A 386 10.75 -8.39 -9.54
N GLY A 387 10.93 -7.25 -10.23
CA GLY A 387 10.18 -6.02 -9.98
C GLY A 387 10.57 -5.23 -8.72
N ASN A 388 11.69 -5.55 -8.06
CA ASN A 388 12.08 -4.91 -6.80
C ASN A 388 12.53 -3.45 -7.01
N VAL A 389 13.23 -3.19 -8.11
CA VAL A 389 13.67 -1.82 -8.45
C VAL A 389 12.47 -0.93 -8.78
N LEU A 390 11.52 -1.49 -9.55
CA LEU A 390 10.30 -0.79 -9.97
C LEU A 390 9.40 -0.40 -8.79
N SER A 391 9.26 -1.27 -7.79
CA SER A 391 8.46 -0.97 -6.59
C SER A 391 9.03 0.24 -5.81
N TYR A 392 10.36 0.35 -5.72
CA TYR A 392 11.02 1.46 -5.04
C TYR A 392 10.84 2.81 -5.77
N ILE A 393 10.92 2.79 -7.11
CA ILE A 393 10.81 3.99 -7.97
C ILE A 393 9.35 4.43 -8.15
N SER A 394 8.40 3.49 -8.14
CA SER A 394 6.99 3.81 -8.31
C SER A 394 6.41 4.65 -7.17
N LYS A 395 6.92 4.53 -5.94
CA LYS A 395 6.44 5.29 -4.77
C LYS A 395 6.44 6.82 -4.98
N PRO A 396 7.57 7.48 -5.33
CA PRO A 396 7.60 8.93 -5.57
C PRO A 396 6.79 9.38 -6.78
N VAL A 397 6.86 8.65 -7.90
CA VAL A 397 6.11 8.98 -9.13
C VAL A 397 4.60 8.93 -8.86
N ARG A 398 4.15 7.89 -8.16
CA ARG A 398 2.75 7.73 -7.75
C ARG A 398 2.28 8.89 -6.88
N LYS A 399 3.05 9.24 -5.84
CA LYS A 399 2.70 10.35 -4.93
C LYS A 399 2.58 11.68 -5.68
N TYR A 400 3.42 11.88 -6.70
CA TYR A 400 3.36 13.09 -7.53
C TYR A 400 2.12 13.10 -8.43
N LEU A 401 1.85 12.01 -9.15
CA LEU A 401 0.70 11.88 -10.05
C LEU A 401 -0.64 11.88 -9.30
N GLN A 402 -0.70 11.37 -8.07
CA GLN A 402 -1.90 11.44 -7.21
C GLN A 402 -2.32 12.89 -6.87
N ASN A 403 -1.37 13.81 -6.80
CA ASN A 403 -1.65 15.22 -6.48
C ASN A 403 -2.15 16.01 -7.70
N ARG A 404 -2.06 15.45 -8.91
CA ARG A 404 -2.44 16.10 -10.17
C ARG A 404 -3.84 15.63 -10.61
N SER A 405 -4.80 16.55 -10.68
CA SER A 405 -6.21 16.26 -11.00
C SER A 405 -6.43 15.78 -12.44
N ASP A 406 -5.60 16.25 -13.38
CA ASP A 406 -5.68 15.97 -14.81
C ASP A 406 -5.21 14.55 -15.18
N THR A 407 -4.52 13.86 -14.27
CA THR A 407 -3.88 12.56 -14.55
C THR A 407 -4.85 11.49 -15.04
N ILE A 408 -6.03 11.36 -14.41
CA ILE A 408 -6.99 10.31 -14.77
C ILE A 408 -7.51 10.53 -16.20
N ARG A 409 -7.81 11.79 -16.54
CA ARG A 409 -8.28 12.17 -17.87
C ARG A 409 -7.21 11.94 -18.92
N CYS A 410 -5.96 12.32 -18.65
CA CYS A 410 -4.84 12.05 -19.56
C CYS A 410 -4.67 10.55 -19.85
N ILE A 411 -4.76 9.68 -18.83
CA ILE A 411 -4.69 8.23 -19.06
C ILE A 411 -5.88 7.73 -19.89
N ILE A 412 -7.10 8.15 -19.57
CA ILE A 412 -8.29 7.74 -20.33
C ILE A 412 -8.17 8.22 -21.78
N TYR A 413 -7.68 9.44 -21.99
CA TYR A 413 -7.45 9.98 -23.32
C TYR A 413 -6.38 9.17 -24.06
N GLY A 414 -5.27 8.82 -23.41
CA GLY A 414 -4.22 7.97 -23.98
C GLY A 414 -4.68 6.55 -24.32
N ILE A 415 -5.57 5.95 -23.52
CA ILE A 415 -6.16 4.63 -23.82
C ILE A 415 -7.13 4.71 -25.00
N THR A 416 -7.84 5.83 -25.16
CA THR A 416 -8.99 5.92 -26.05
C THR A 416 -8.72 6.65 -27.37
N ASN A 417 -7.65 7.45 -27.46
CA ASN A 417 -7.17 8.02 -28.72
C ASN A 417 -6.14 7.10 -29.37
N GLU A 418 -6.48 6.61 -30.57
CA GLU A 418 -5.64 5.72 -31.38
C GLU A 418 -4.51 6.46 -32.13
N ALA A 419 -4.43 7.80 -32.02
CA ALA A 419 -3.66 8.63 -32.96
C ALA A 419 -2.20 8.92 -32.56
N GLU A 420 -1.80 8.76 -31.29
CA GLU A 420 -0.47 9.27 -30.86
C GLU A 420 0.42 8.28 -30.10
N ASP A 421 -0.13 7.28 -29.38
CA ASP A 421 0.70 6.44 -28.51
C ASP A 421 0.50 4.92 -28.73
N GLU A 422 1.38 4.28 -29.51
CA GLU A 422 1.48 2.80 -29.58
C GLU A 422 1.78 2.16 -28.20
N THR A 423 2.41 2.94 -27.33
CA THR A 423 2.87 2.58 -25.98
C THR A 423 1.74 2.15 -25.05
N PHE A 424 0.59 2.82 -25.10
CA PHE A 424 -0.59 2.45 -24.30
C PHE A 424 -1.33 1.22 -24.84
N ARG A 425 -1.21 0.93 -26.14
CA ARG A 425 -1.78 -0.29 -26.74
C ARG A 425 -0.97 -1.52 -26.38
N ASP A 426 0.35 -1.41 -26.30
CA ASP A 426 1.22 -2.50 -25.89
C ASP A 426 1.01 -2.95 -24.44
N LEU A 427 0.69 -2.00 -23.55
CA LEU A 427 0.24 -2.29 -22.19
C LEU A 427 -1.01 -3.19 -22.14
N ILE A 428 -1.92 -3.03 -23.10
CA ILE A 428 -3.18 -3.79 -23.17
C ILE A 428 -3.00 -5.10 -23.96
N SER A 429 -2.13 -5.11 -24.98
CA SER A 429 -1.82 -6.30 -25.78
C SER A 429 -1.04 -7.35 -24.97
N LEU A 430 -0.10 -6.94 -24.12
CA LEU A 430 0.61 -7.83 -23.20
C LEU A 430 -0.32 -8.47 -22.15
N ALA A 431 -1.43 -7.82 -21.83
CA ALA A 431 -2.46 -8.37 -20.95
C ALA A 431 -3.34 -9.43 -21.62
N ARG A 432 -3.38 -9.50 -22.97
CA ARG A 432 -4.12 -10.54 -23.72
C ARG A 432 -3.45 -11.92 -23.67
N ASN A 433 -2.17 -11.98 -23.35
CA ASN A 433 -1.40 -13.23 -23.38
C ASN A 433 -1.49 -14.05 -22.09
N ARG A 434 -2.21 -13.60 -21.06
CA ARG A 434 -2.52 -14.45 -19.89
C ARG A 434 -3.76 -15.27 -20.17
N THR A 435 -3.56 -16.54 -20.54
CA THR A 435 -4.60 -17.56 -20.47
C THR A 435 -4.68 -18.10 -19.04
N ASP A 436 -5.80 -18.73 -18.66
CA ASP A 436 -5.96 -19.40 -17.35
C ASP A 436 -4.86 -20.46 -17.08
N GLU A 437 -4.14 -20.90 -18.11
CA GLU A 437 -2.98 -21.80 -18.02
C GLU A 437 -1.72 -21.12 -17.41
N ASP A 438 -1.60 -19.79 -17.47
CA ASP A 438 -0.45 -19.05 -16.91
C ASP A 438 -0.56 -18.82 -15.39
N GLU A 439 -1.77 -18.80 -14.81
CA GLU A 439 -1.95 -18.69 -13.36
C GLU A 439 -1.50 -19.97 -12.63
N GLU A 440 -1.78 -21.15 -13.19
CA GLU A 440 -1.23 -22.43 -12.69
C GLU A 440 0.30 -22.50 -12.87
N ALA A 441 0.84 -21.91 -13.95
CA ALA A 441 2.29 -21.85 -14.16
C ALA A 441 3.00 -20.87 -13.18
N LEU A 442 2.33 -19.79 -12.76
CA LEU A 442 2.85 -18.82 -11.79
C LEU A 442 2.94 -19.37 -10.36
N GLU A 443 2.01 -20.24 -9.95
CA GLU A 443 2.15 -20.99 -8.68
C GLU A 443 3.38 -21.92 -8.69
N SER A 444 3.72 -22.49 -9.84
CA SER A 444 4.89 -23.36 -10.00
C SER A 444 6.24 -22.61 -10.10
N LYS A 445 6.23 -21.28 -10.33
CA LYS A 445 7.39 -20.39 -10.43
C LYS A 445 7.52 -19.42 -9.26
N TRP A 446 6.83 -19.67 -8.15
CA TRP A 446 6.99 -18.87 -6.95
C TRP A 446 8.39 -19.09 -6.35
N ASN A 447 9.26 -18.09 -6.47
CA ASN A 447 10.58 -18.09 -5.84
C ASN A 447 10.53 -17.15 -4.62
N PRO A 448 10.82 -17.63 -3.40
CA PRO A 448 10.86 -16.77 -2.23
C PRO A 448 11.92 -15.68 -2.40
N GLN A 449 11.67 -14.50 -1.84
CA GLN A 449 12.64 -13.41 -1.91
C GLN A 449 14.01 -13.84 -1.36
N PRO A 450 15.12 -13.48 -2.01
CA PRO A 450 16.44 -13.68 -1.43
C PRO A 450 16.53 -12.90 -0.11
N ALA A 451 17.08 -13.54 0.93
CA ALA A 451 17.16 -13.02 2.29
C ALA A 451 17.89 -11.66 2.43
N ASP A 452 18.59 -11.22 1.38
CA ASP A 452 19.35 -9.96 1.32
C ASP A 452 18.63 -8.83 0.55
N SER A 453 17.32 -8.96 0.30
CA SER A 453 16.55 -7.92 -0.40
C SER A 453 16.60 -6.60 0.39
N PRO A 454 17.16 -5.52 -0.19
CA PRO A 454 17.28 -4.20 0.46
C PRO A 454 16.01 -3.37 0.43
N PHE A 455 14.90 -3.92 -0.03
CA PHE A 455 13.67 -3.19 -0.32
C PHE A 455 12.56 -3.72 0.60
N ASP A 456 12.05 -2.84 1.47
CA ASP A 456 11.25 -3.19 2.66
C ASP A 456 9.88 -3.83 2.39
N GLU A 457 9.36 -3.86 1.16
CA GLU A 457 8.04 -4.42 0.86
C GLU A 457 7.99 -4.99 -0.55
N TYR A 458 7.78 -6.31 -0.67
CA TYR A 458 7.33 -6.92 -1.91
C TYR A 458 5.82 -6.79 -2.03
N VAL A 459 5.34 -6.04 -3.01
CA VAL A 459 3.90 -6.05 -3.35
C VAL A 459 3.68 -7.20 -4.33
N SER A 460 3.38 -8.39 -3.80
CA SER A 460 2.90 -9.51 -4.60
C SER A 460 1.61 -9.11 -5.32
N GLY A 461 1.58 -9.23 -6.65
CA GLY A 461 0.42 -8.88 -7.49
C GLY A 461 0.59 -7.70 -8.45
N MET A 462 1.76 -7.05 -8.51
CA MET A 462 2.06 -6.01 -9.52
C MET A 462 2.71 -6.57 -10.78
N ASP A 463 2.05 -7.58 -11.34
CA ASP A 463 2.56 -8.36 -12.47
C ASP A 463 2.32 -7.69 -13.83
N ASP A 464 1.53 -6.62 -13.87
CA ASP A 464 1.19 -5.92 -15.10
C ASP A 464 1.23 -4.41 -14.95
N ALA A 465 1.75 -3.77 -15.99
CA ALA A 465 2.01 -2.34 -16.03
C ALA A 465 0.71 -1.51 -15.95
N PHE A 466 -0.41 -2.05 -16.45
CA PHE A 466 -1.74 -1.48 -16.20
C PHE A 466 -2.16 -1.58 -14.73
N GLY A 467 -1.80 -2.65 -14.01
CA GLY A 467 -2.02 -2.77 -12.57
C GLY A 467 -1.19 -1.76 -11.77
N ILE A 468 0.02 -1.45 -12.24
CA ILE A 468 0.86 -0.39 -11.67
C ILE A 468 0.24 0.98 -11.90
N LEU A 469 -0.28 1.27 -13.09
CA LEU A 469 -1.03 2.51 -13.36
C LEU A 469 -2.30 2.59 -12.50
N LEU A 470 -3.04 1.49 -12.35
CA LEU A 470 -4.23 1.44 -11.51
C LEU A 470 -3.93 1.68 -10.02
N SER A 471 -2.78 1.22 -9.57
CA SER A 471 -2.32 1.41 -8.20
C SER A 471 -1.97 2.86 -7.88
N ILE A 472 -1.82 3.72 -8.90
CA ILE A 472 -1.69 5.17 -8.70
C ILE A 472 -2.95 5.73 -8.04
N TYR A 473 -4.13 5.17 -8.32
CA TYR A 473 -5.38 5.80 -7.95
C TYR A 473 -5.99 5.30 -6.63
N GLY A 474 -5.47 4.20 -6.07
CA GLY A 474 -5.93 3.62 -4.80
C GLY A 474 -7.37 3.07 -4.81
N SER A 475 -8.26 3.53 -5.70
CA SER A 475 -9.61 3.02 -5.92
C SER A 475 -9.87 2.77 -7.41
N LYS A 476 -10.42 1.59 -7.73
CA LYS A 476 -10.83 1.24 -9.11
C LYS A 476 -12.03 2.08 -9.57
N GLU A 477 -12.80 2.62 -8.63
CA GLU A 477 -14.09 3.25 -8.88
C GLU A 477 -13.96 4.70 -9.38
N SER A 478 -12.96 5.44 -8.91
CA SER A 478 -12.68 6.80 -9.41
C SER A 478 -12.32 6.77 -10.90
N PHE A 479 -11.46 5.83 -11.31
CA PHE A 479 -11.13 5.61 -12.72
C PHE A 479 -12.37 5.28 -13.56
N LEU A 480 -13.23 4.38 -13.07
CA LEU A 480 -14.46 3.99 -13.79
C LEU A 480 -15.47 5.15 -13.88
N ASN A 481 -15.54 6.02 -12.87
CA ASN A 481 -16.41 7.17 -12.90
C ASN A 481 -15.95 8.21 -13.93
N GLU A 482 -14.65 8.54 -13.95
CA GLU A 482 -14.07 9.42 -14.96
C GLU A 482 -14.14 8.81 -16.37
N TYR A 483 -13.99 7.49 -16.49
CA TYR A 483 -14.19 6.83 -17.79
C TYR A 483 -15.63 6.94 -18.27
N ARG A 484 -16.62 6.81 -17.36
CA ARG A 484 -18.04 6.98 -17.69
C ARG A 484 -18.36 8.41 -18.11
N THR A 485 -17.81 9.43 -17.43
CA THR A 485 -18.00 10.84 -17.80
C THR A 485 -17.35 11.14 -19.15
N ALA A 486 -16.10 10.71 -19.37
CA ALA A 486 -15.39 10.89 -20.64
C ALA A 486 -16.12 10.17 -21.80
N LEU A 487 -16.58 8.94 -21.59
CA LEU A 487 -17.37 8.19 -22.58
C LEU A 487 -18.69 8.91 -22.90
N ALA A 488 -19.40 9.40 -21.89
CA ALA A 488 -20.66 10.14 -22.07
C ALA A 488 -20.45 11.44 -22.86
N GLU A 489 -19.45 12.25 -22.50
CA GLU A 489 -19.14 13.49 -23.21
C GLU A 489 -18.75 13.23 -24.67
N ARG A 490 -17.92 12.22 -24.94
CA ARG A 490 -17.47 11.90 -26.30
C ARG A 490 -18.61 11.41 -27.20
N ILE A 491 -19.46 10.54 -26.67
CA ILE A 491 -20.61 10.00 -27.39
C ILE A 491 -21.62 11.11 -27.74
N LEU A 492 -21.90 12.02 -26.80
CA LEU A 492 -22.87 13.10 -27.02
C LEU A 492 -22.35 14.19 -27.96
N LYS A 493 -21.02 14.41 -28.00
CA LYS A 493 -20.38 15.37 -28.91
C LYS A 493 -20.19 14.84 -30.34
N SER A 494 -20.07 13.53 -30.53
CA SER A 494 -19.86 12.94 -31.86
C SER A 494 -21.15 12.94 -32.70
N LEU A 495 -21.15 13.58 -33.87
CA LEU A 495 -22.27 13.55 -34.82
C LEU A 495 -22.32 12.27 -35.66
N ASP A 496 -21.16 11.64 -35.90
CA ASP A 496 -21.06 10.49 -36.81
C ASP A 496 -21.37 9.14 -36.15
N PHE A 497 -21.69 9.14 -34.85
CA PHE A 497 -22.10 7.96 -34.06
C PHE A 497 -21.31 6.66 -34.39
N GLN A 498 -19.98 6.76 -34.59
CA GLN A 498 -19.13 5.59 -34.81
C GLN A 498 -18.87 4.88 -33.49
N LEU A 499 -19.77 3.94 -33.14
CA LEU A 499 -19.72 3.21 -31.87
C LEU A 499 -18.67 2.09 -31.86
N ASP A 500 -18.17 1.65 -33.01
CA ASP A 500 -17.30 0.46 -33.11
C ASP A 500 -15.98 0.65 -32.35
N LYS A 501 -15.41 1.86 -32.36
CA LYS A 501 -14.19 2.19 -31.62
C LYS A 501 -14.41 2.12 -30.10
N GLU A 502 -15.50 2.72 -29.62
CA GLU A 502 -15.82 2.73 -28.19
C GLU A 502 -16.22 1.34 -27.67
N MET A 503 -16.88 0.53 -28.50
CA MET A 503 -17.17 -0.86 -28.18
C MET A 503 -15.89 -1.67 -27.97
N ARG A 504 -14.88 -1.53 -28.85
CA ARG A 504 -13.58 -2.19 -28.68
C ARG A 504 -12.90 -1.76 -27.37
N ASN A 505 -12.91 -0.47 -27.05
CA ASN A 505 -12.30 0.04 -25.81
C ASN A 505 -12.97 -0.53 -24.56
N VAL A 506 -14.31 -0.58 -24.54
CA VAL A 506 -15.06 -1.17 -23.43
C VAL A 506 -14.80 -2.68 -23.31
N GLU A 507 -14.71 -3.41 -24.42
CA GLU A 507 -14.36 -4.84 -24.41
C GLU A 507 -12.96 -5.09 -23.85
N LEU A 508 -11.98 -4.26 -24.21
CA LEU A 508 -10.62 -4.34 -23.65
C LEU A 508 -10.62 -4.10 -22.13
N LEU A 509 -11.38 -3.13 -21.65
CA LEU A 509 -11.48 -2.84 -20.22
C LEU A 509 -12.24 -3.93 -19.45
N LYS A 510 -13.22 -4.61 -20.07
CA LYS A 510 -13.96 -5.74 -19.44
C LYS A 510 -13.06 -6.90 -19.06
N LEU A 511 -12.05 -7.20 -19.89
CA LEU A 511 -11.08 -8.25 -19.61
C LEU A 511 -10.34 -8.02 -18.28
N ARG A 512 -10.25 -6.77 -17.80
CA ARG A 512 -9.45 -6.38 -16.63
C ARG A 512 -10.27 -6.02 -15.40
N PHE A 513 -11.40 -5.33 -15.58
CA PHE A 513 -12.26 -4.88 -14.48
C PHE A 513 -13.44 -5.81 -14.20
N GLY A 514 -13.64 -6.82 -15.06
CA GLY A 514 -14.80 -7.68 -15.05
C GLY A 514 -16.05 -6.99 -15.62
N GLU A 515 -17.02 -7.81 -16.02
CA GLU A 515 -18.24 -7.32 -16.69
C GLU A 515 -19.14 -6.48 -15.77
N SER A 516 -19.17 -6.78 -14.47
CA SER A 516 -20.04 -6.08 -13.50
C SER A 516 -19.68 -4.61 -13.32
N SER A 517 -18.38 -4.29 -13.34
CA SER A 517 -17.86 -2.94 -13.14
C SER A 517 -18.14 -1.99 -14.31
N LEU A 518 -18.21 -2.53 -15.53
CA LEU A 518 -18.41 -1.80 -16.78
C LEU A 518 -19.84 -1.92 -17.34
N HIS A 519 -20.74 -2.57 -16.60
CA HIS A 519 -22.13 -2.74 -16.99
C HIS A 519 -22.83 -1.41 -17.31
N SER A 520 -22.47 -0.32 -16.62
CA SER A 520 -23.01 1.02 -16.91
C SER A 520 -22.60 1.53 -18.29
N CYS A 521 -21.34 1.35 -18.69
CA CYS A 521 -20.86 1.74 -20.02
C CYS A 521 -21.52 0.92 -21.13
N ASP A 522 -21.75 -0.38 -20.89
CA ASP A 522 -22.48 -1.23 -21.83
C ASP A 522 -23.92 -0.79 -22.05
N ILE A 523 -24.61 -0.45 -20.97
CA ILE A 523 -25.97 0.06 -21.07
C ILE A 523 -25.97 1.41 -21.82
N MET A 524 -24.99 2.30 -21.59
CA MET A 524 -24.87 3.54 -22.36
C MET A 524 -24.71 3.28 -23.88
N LEU A 525 -23.82 2.36 -24.26
CA LEU A 525 -23.63 1.98 -25.66
C LEU A 525 -24.87 1.30 -26.26
N ARG A 526 -25.58 0.49 -25.46
CA ARG A 526 -26.83 -0.15 -25.84
C ARG A 526 -27.97 0.86 -26.01
N ASP A 527 -28.09 1.83 -25.12
CA ASP A 527 -29.09 2.90 -25.17
C ASP A 527 -28.99 3.65 -26.50
N LEU A 528 -27.78 3.95 -26.98
CA LEU A 528 -27.57 4.60 -28.28
C LEU A 528 -28.05 3.75 -29.44
N ARG A 529 -27.71 2.45 -29.42
CA ARG A 529 -28.15 1.51 -30.45
C ARG A 529 -29.67 1.35 -30.45
N GLU A 530 -30.29 1.29 -29.27
CA GLU A 530 -31.74 1.25 -29.13
C GLU A 530 -32.41 2.56 -29.55
N SER A 531 -31.80 3.71 -29.23
CA SER A 531 -32.26 5.04 -29.67
C SER A 531 -32.26 5.15 -31.19
N ARG A 532 -31.20 4.68 -31.87
CA ARG A 532 -31.14 4.68 -33.33
C ARG A 532 -32.21 3.78 -33.95
N ARG A 533 -32.45 2.61 -33.36
CA ARG A 533 -33.54 1.72 -33.79
C ARG A 533 -34.91 2.37 -33.61
N LEU A 534 -35.12 3.06 -32.49
CA LEU A 534 -36.35 3.80 -32.23
C LEU A 534 -36.54 4.93 -33.25
N LEU A 535 -35.52 5.74 -33.49
CA LEU A 535 -35.58 6.82 -34.47
C LEU A 535 -35.85 6.31 -35.88
N ASN A 536 -35.17 5.22 -36.29
CA ASN A 536 -35.43 4.56 -37.58
C ASN A 536 -36.84 3.97 -37.68
N SER A 537 -37.40 3.45 -36.57
CA SER A 537 -38.79 2.96 -36.55
C SER A 537 -39.83 4.08 -36.58
N MET A 538 -39.46 5.30 -36.17
CA MET A 538 -40.31 6.49 -36.20
C MET A 538 -40.23 7.24 -37.55
N ASN A 539 -39.33 6.84 -38.45
CA ASN A 539 -39.07 7.49 -39.74
C ASN A 539 -40.13 7.19 -40.83
N ASP A 540 -41.41 7.24 -40.50
CA ASP A 540 -42.49 7.27 -41.51
C ASP A 540 -42.65 8.69 -42.10
N GLU A 541 -42.98 8.80 -43.39
CA GLU A 541 -42.91 10.04 -44.22
C GLU A 541 -43.82 11.21 -43.78
N THR A 542 -44.60 11.11 -42.70
CA THR A 542 -45.67 12.07 -42.36
C THR A 542 -45.39 12.95 -41.12
N THR A 543 -44.15 13.01 -40.63
CA THR A 543 -43.84 13.59 -39.31
C THR A 543 -43.19 14.99 -39.35
N TYR A 544 -43.76 15.92 -38.59
CA TYR A 544 -43.48 17.38 -38.59
C TYR A 544 -42.03 17.74 -38.19
N TRP A 545 -41.40 16.97 -37.31
CA TRP A 545 -40.02 17.19 -36.83
C TRP A 545 -38.94 16.82 -37.86
N LYS A 546 -39.31 16.20 -39.00
CA LYS A 546 -38.40 15.86 -40.09
C LYS A 546 -37.98 17.09 -40.91
N ASN A 547 -38.84 18.12 -40.97
CA ASN A 547 -38.56 19.37 -41.69
C ASN A 547 -37.42 20.18 -41.04
N GLU A 548 -37.16 19.98 -39.75
CA GLU A 548 -36.08 20.65 -39.01
C GLU A 548 -34.86 19.73 -38.73
N LYS A 549 -34.81 18.51 -39.31
CA LYS A 549 -33.71 17.54 -39.14
C LYS A 549 -33.29 17.31 -37.67
N LEU A 550 -34.27 17.07 -36.81
CA LEU A 550 -34.04 16.81 -35.39
C LEU A 550 -33.48 15.39 -35.18
N GLU A 551 -32.22 15.28 -34.77
CA GLU A 551 -31.60 14.02 -34.32
C GLU A 551 -31.65 13.93 -32.80
N ILE A 552 -32.37 12.92 -32.27
CA ILE A 552 -32.58 12.75 -30.83
C ILE A 552 -31.89 11.48 -30.36
N VAL A 553 -31.18 11.60 -29.24
CA VAL A 553 -30.63 10.50 -28.48
C VAL A 553 -31.44 10.29 -27.21
N VAL A 554 -32.04 9.11 -27.06
CA VAL A 554 -32.80 8.71 -25.87
C VAL A 554 -31.89 7.89 -24.95
N CYS A 555 -31.61 8.43 -23.76
CA CYS A 555 -30.71 7.85 -22.76
C CYS A 555 -31.43 7.44 -21.47
N SER A 556 -30.88 6.47 -20.73
CA SER A 556 -31.40 6.08 -19.42
C SER A 556 -30.88 6.97 -18.27
N LYS A 557 -31.79 7.54 -17.48
CA LYS A 557 -31.42 8.52 -16.42
C LYS A 557 -30.55 7.95 -15.28
N ILE A 558 -30.68 6.66 -14.96
CA ILE A 558 -30.00 6.05 -13.79
C ILE A 558 -28.54 5.73 -14.09
N VAL A 559 -28.22 5.46 -15.36
CA VAL A 559 -26.92 4.88 -15.75
C VAL A 559 -25.96 5.93 -16.28
N TRP A 560 -26.49 6.98 -16.92
CA TRP A 560 -25.67 8.08 -17.41
C TRP A 560 -25.18 8.93 -16.23
N PRO A 561 -23.94 9.47 -16.30
CA PRO A 561 -23.44 10.38 -15.28
C PRO A 561 -24.31 11.65 -15.25
N LYS A 562 -24.36 12.33 -14.09
CA LYS A 562 -24.97 13.66 -14.01
C LYS A 562 -24.08 14.63 -14.77
N LEU A 563 -24.43 14.89 -16.02
CA LEU A 563 -23.87 16.01 -16.78
C LEU A 563 -24.47 17.30 -16.21
N ALA A 564 -23.82 18.45 -16.44
CA ALA A 564 -24.27 19.72 -15.87
C ALA A 564 -25.72 20.04 -16.32
N GLU A 565 -26.68 19.77 -15.43
CA GLU A 565 -28.11 20.01 -15.68
C GLU A 565 -28.34 21.53 -15.68
N GLU A 566 -28.32 22.13 -16.87
CA GLU A 566 -28.73 23.51 -17.05
C GLU A 566 -30.21 23.56 -17.45
N SER A 567 -31.07 23.99 -16.51
CA SER A 567 -32.47 24.22 -16.82
C SER A 567 -32.64 25.58 -17.50
N PHE A 568 -33.07 25.59 -18.75
CA PHE A 568 -33.50 26.80 -19.44
C PHE A 568 -34.77 26.54 -20.26
N VAL A 569 -35.53 27.60 -20.55
CA VAL A 569 -36.75 27.50 -21.34
C VAL A 569 -36.41 27.76 -22.82
N PRO A 570 -36.60 26.77 -23.72
CA PRO A 570 -36.32 26.97 -25.14
C PRO A 570 -37.38 27.88 -25.81
N PRO A 571 -37.03 28.60 -26.89
CA PRO A 571 -37.98 29.39 -27.68
C PRO A 571 -39.17 28.56 -28.19
N ALA A 572 -40.31 29.23 -28.41
CA ALA A 572 -41.59 28.59 -28.77
C ALA A 572 -41.53 27.67 -30.01
N GLU A 573 -40.69 27.99 -30.99
CA GLU A 573 -40.45 27.16 -32.19
C GLU A 573 -39.89 25.79 -31.81
N MET A 574 -38.82 25.76 -31.01
CA MET A 574 -38.19 24.53 -30.52
C MET A 574 -39.08 23.78 -29.52
N SER A 575 -39.79 24.48 -28.64
CA SER A 575 -40.72 23.83 -27.69
C SER A 575 -41.82 23.05 -28.42
N SER A 576 -42.33 23.59 -29.54
CA SER A 576 -43.40 22.95 -30.31
C SER A 576 -42.97 21.64 -30.96
N THR A 577 -41.72 21.56 -31.43
CA THR A 577 -41.15 20.37 -32.06
C THR A 577 -40.80 19.30 -31.04
N LEU A 578 -40.24 19.68 -29.88
CA LEU A 578 -39.98 18.79 -28.75
C LEU A 578 -41.28 18.16 -28.19
N ASP A 579 -42.34 18.94 -28.02
CA ASP A 579 -43.65 18.46 -27.55
C ASP A 579 -44.29 17.47 -28.54
N SER A 580 -44.15 17.75 -29.84
CA SER A 580 -44.66 16.88 -30.91
C SER A 580 -43.96 15.52 -30.88
N PHE A 581 -42.63 15.51 -30.72
CA PHE A 581 -41.86 14.28 -30.57
C PHE A 581 -42.24 13.53 -29.29
N GLN A 582 -42.39 14.22 -28.17
CA GLN A 582 -42.76 13.61 -26.89
C GLN A 582 -44.11 12.88 -26.98
N ARG A 583 -45.12 13.48 -27.59
CA ARG A 583 -46.43 12.84 -27.80
C ARG A 583 -46.33 11.59 -28.66
N HIS A 584 -45.44 11.56 -29.64
CA HIS A 584 -45.22 10.40 -30.50
C HIS A 584 -44.46 9.28 -29.76
N PHE A 585 -43.45 9.63 -28.97
CA PHE A 585 -42.73 8.69 -28.12
C PHE A 585 -43.63 8.03 -27.08
N GLU A 586 -44.50 8.81 -26.43
CA GLU A 586 -45.47 8.29 -25.45
C GLU A 586 -46.42 7.25 -26.06
N LYS A 587 -46.81 7.42 -27.33
CA LYS A 587 -47.62 6.42 -28.06
C LYS A 587 -46.89 5.09 -28.26
N ILE A 588 -45.58 5.14 -28.51
CA ILE A 588 -44.76 3.95 -28.82
C ILE A 588 -44.31 3.24 -27.53
N LYS A 589 -44.00 3.97 -26.46
CA LYS A 589 -43.38 3.44 -25.22
C LYS A 589 -44.19 3.79 -23.96
N THR A 590 -45.49 3.52 -23.96
CA THR A 590 -46.33 3.66 -22.75
C THR A 590 -45.90 2.69 -21.63
N PRO A 591 -45.82 3.10 -20.35
CA PRO A 591 -46.20 4.39 -19.74
C PRO A 591 -45.04 5.38 -19.53
N ARG A 592 -43.96 5.34 -20.33
CA ARG A 592 -42.77 6.18 -20.10
C ARG A 592 -42.98 7.61 -20.61
N LYS A 593 -42.55 8.60 -19.83
CA LYS A 593 -42.46 10.02 -20.22
C LYS A 593 -41.00 10.41 -20.47
N LEU A 594 -40.78 11.30 -21.44
CA LEU A 594 -39.46 11.86 -21.72
C LEU A 594 -39.17 13.04 -20.80
N LEU A 595 -37.92 13.18 -20.41
CA LEU A 595 -37.37 14.37 -19.76
C LEU A 595 -36.27 14.90 -20.68
N TRP A 596 -36.38 16.16 -21.08
CA TRP A 596 -35.39 16.80 -21.94
C TRP A 596 -34.25 17.34 -21.10
N ASP A 597 -33.03 16.92 -21.44
CA ASP A 597 -31.80 17.56 -20.96
C ASP A 597 -31.23 18.38 -22.12
N LEU A 598 -31.54 19.68 -22.11
CA LEU A 598 -31.16 20.60 -23.17
C LEU A 598 -29.73 21.12 -23.00
N GLY A 599 -29.08 20.90 -21.85
CA GLY A 599 -27.70 21.36 -21.62
C GLY A 599 -26.67 20.59 -22.44
N CYS A 600 -26.92 19.31 -22.71
CA CYS A 600 -25.97 18.40 -23.34
C CYS A 600 -26.15 18.22 -24.86
N GLY A 601 -27.07 18.96 -25.48
CA GLY A 601 -27.35 18.84 -26.91
C GLY A 601 -26.30 19.53 -27.79
N VAL A 602 -26.44 19.36 -29.10
CA VAL A 602 -25.67 20.10 -30.11
C VAL A 602 -26.66 20.65 -31.12
N MET A 603 -26.59 21.95 -31.41
CA MET A 603 -27.46 22.60 -32.37
C MET A 603 -26.65 23.11 -33.56
N LYS A 604 -27.08 22.76 -34.77
CA LYS A 604 -26.55 23.32 -36.02
C LYS A 604 -27.55 24.31 -36.58
N LEU A 605 -27.19 25.58 -36.61
CA LEU A 605 -28.02 26.68 -37.09
C LEU A 605 -27.47 27.22 -38.41
N SER A 606 -28.34 27.42 -39.39
CA SER A 606 -28.02 28.16 -40.62
C SER A 606 -28.55 29.59 -40.49
N LEU A 607 -27.64 30.54 -40.27
CA LEU A 607 -27.97 31.96 -40.14
C LEU A 607 -27.87 32.62 -41.52
N THR A 608 -28.96 33.23 -41.98
CA THR A 608 -28.99 34.07 -43.19
C THR A 608 -28.87 35.53 -42.78
N THR A 609 -27.80 36.21 -43.19
CA THR A 609 -27.65 37.66 -43.05
C THR A 609 -28.56 38.40 -44.03
N GLU A 610 -28.92 39.65 -43.73
CA GLU A 610 -29.68 40.51 -44.66
C GLU A 610 -28.95 40.74 -46.01
N THR A 611 -27.63 40.57 -46.03
CA THR A 611 -26.79 40.61 -47.23
C THR A 611 -26.85 39.35 -48.11
N GLY A 612 -27.66 38.34 -47.72
CA GLY A 612 -27.84 37.10 -48.48
C GLY A 612 -26.75 36.03 -48.26
N GLN A 613 -25.83 36.23 -47.31
CA GLN A 613 -24.85 35.22 -46.94
C GLN A 613 -25.43 34.26 -45.90
N THR A 614 -25.32 32.95 -46.18
CA THR A 614 -25.66 31.86 -45.26
C THR A 614 -24.43 31.37 -44.52
N ILE A 615 -24.48 31.32 -43.20
CA ILE A 615 -23.41 30.80 -42.34
C ILE A 615 -23.98 29.64 -41.53
N THR A 616 -23.28 28.51 -41.51
CA THR A 616 -23.67 27.41 -40.64
C THR A 616 -22.80 27.40 -39.39
N VAL A 617 -23.45 27.44 -38.23
CA VAL A 617 -22.80 27.53 -36.92
C VAL A 617 -23.21 26.34 -36.09
N ARG A 618 -22.24 25.71 -35.43
CA ARG A 618 -22.44 24.62 -34.49
C ARG A 618 -22.22 25.13 -33.07
N VAL A 619 -23.29 25.16 -32.27
CA VAL A 619 -23.36 25.80 -30.95
C VAL A 619 -24.03 24.89 -29.91
N SER A 620 -23.82 25.19 -28.63
CA SER A 620 -24.61 24.58 -27.56
C SER A 620 -26.08 25.03 -27.66
N PRO A 621 -27.05 24.24 -27.16
CA PRO A 621 -28.46 24.57 -27.29
C PRO A 621 -28.84 25.91 -26.67
N LEU A 622 -28.21 26.27 -25.56
CA LEU A 622 -28.40 27.57 -24.93
C LEU A 622 -27.88 28.72 -25.80
N GLN A 623 -26.67 28.60 -26.37
CA GLN A 623 -26.12 29.57 -27.32
C GLN A 623 -27.00 29.69 -28.57
N GLY A 624 -27.49 28.58 -29.11
CA GLY A 624 -28.38 28.61 -30.26
C GLY A 624 -29.75 29.23 -29.94
N CYS A 625 -30.29 29.03 -28.73
CA CYS A 625 -31.50 29.72 -28.29
C CYS A 625 -31.30 31.22 -28.18
N VAL A 626 -30.13 31.67 -27.70
CA VAL A 626 -29.76 33.09 -27.72
C VAL A 626 -29.76 33.61 -29.16
N LEU A 627 -29.10 32.93 -30.10
CA LEU A 627 -29.06 33.32 -31.52
C LEU A 627 -30.47 33.35 -32.17
N MET A 628 -31.36 32.41 -31.81
CA MET A 628 -32.75 32.42 -32.28
C MET A 628 -33.53 33.64 -31.76
N LEU A 629 -33.30 34.08 -30.52
CA LEU A 629 -33.93 35.28 -29.96
C LEU A 629 -33.48 36.56 -30.68
N PHE A 630 -32.22 36.61 -31.13
CA PHE A 630 -31.72 37.71 -31.97
C PHE A 630 -32.43 37.79 -33.34
N GLY A 631 -33.03 36.69 -33.81
CA GLY A 631 -33.90 36.68 -34.99
C GLY A 631 -35.20 37.48 -34.82
N ARG A 632 -35.65 37.72 -33.58
CA ARG A 632 -36.87 38.53 -33.30
C ARG A 632 -36.56 40.00 -33.12
N HIS A 633 -35.44 40.31 -32.46
CA HIS A 633 -34.95 41.66 -32.23
C HIS A 633 -33.43 41.70 -32.35
N ASN A 634 -32.90 42.69 -33.09
CA ASN A 634 -31.45 42.83 -33.34
C ASN A 634 -30.67 43.28 -32.08
N ARG A 635 -31.34 43.74 -31.02
CA ARG A 635 -30.72 44.23 -29.77
C ARG A 635 -31.40 43.66 -28.55
N TRP A 636 -30.60 43.10 -27.64
CA TRP A 636 -31.08 42.54 -26.38
C TRP A 636 -30.18 42.96 -25.21
N SER A 637 -30.78 43.29 -24.07
CA SER A 637 -30.03 43.46 -22.82
C SER A 637 -29.84 42.13 -22.09
N LEU A 638 -28.76 42.01 -21.31
CA LEU A 638 -28.48 40.81 -20.51
C LEU A 638 -29.65 40.43 -19.58
N GLN A 639 -30.30 41.42 -18.94
CA GLN A 639 -31.46 41.18 -18.07
C GLN A 639 -32.69 40.66 -18.82
N GLN A 640 -32.92 41.11 -20.05
CA GLN A 640 -34.02 40.62 -20.88
C GLN A 640 -33.78 39.18 -21.34
N LEU A 641 -32.54 38.85 -21.74
CA LEU A 641 -32.17 37.49 -22.13
C LEU A 641 -32.28 36.52 -20.94
N CYS A 642 -31.82 36.93 -19.75
CA CYS A 642 -31.96 36.12 -18.53
C CYS A 642 -33.43 35.85 -18.19
N LYS A 643 -34.30 36.85 -18.39
CA LYS A 643 -35.73 36.72 -18.10
C LYS A 643 -36.46 35.79 -19.08
N GLU A 644 -36.15 35.88 -20.37
CA GLU A 644 -36.74 35.02 -21.39
C GLU A 644 -36.26 33.57 -21.30
N LEU A 645 -34.95 33.36 -21.10
CA LEU A 645 -34.37 32.01 -21.01
C LEU A 645 -34.49 31.40 -19.61
N SER A 646 -34.83 32.20 -18.59
CA SER A 646 -34.85 31.83 -17.17
C SER A 646 -33.50 31.28 -16.67
N VAL A 647 -32.40 31.90 -17.09
CA VAL A 647 -31.01 31.50 -16.78
C VAL A 647 -30.34 32.58 -15.91
N GLU A 648 -29.40 32.16 -15.07
CA GLU A 648 -28.58 33.06 -14.24
C GLU A 648 -27.64 33.94 -15.08
N SER A 649 -27.46 35.20 -14.64
CA SER A 649 -26.70 36.22 -15.38
C SER A 649 -25.24 35.87 -15.61
N GLU A 650 -24.59 35.18 -14.67
CA GLU A 650 -23.18 34.81 -14.79
C GLU A 650 -22.96 33.67 -15.77
N SER A 651 -23.80 32.64 -15.73
CA SER A 651 -23.74 31.51 -16.67
C SER A 651 -23.99 31.97 -18.11
N LEU A 652 -25.00 32.83 -18.30
CA LEU A 652 -25.32 33.38 -19.62
C LEU A 652 -24.16 34.24 -20.17
N LYS A 653 -23.54 35.07 -19.32
CA LYS A 653 -22.41 35.92 -19.75
C LYS A 653 -21.21 35.08 -20.21
N ARG A 654 -20.89 34.00 -19.50
CA ARG A 654 -19.83 33.06 -19.90
C ARG A 654 -20.11 32.43 -21.27
N LYS A 655 -21.36 32.03 -21.52
CA LYS A 655 -21.76 31.39 -22.79
C LYS A 655 -21.86 32.36 -23.97
N ILE A 656 -22.07 33.65 -23.71
CA ILE A 656 -22.07 34.71 -24.73
C ILE A 656 -20.63 35.12 -25.11
N LEU A 657 -19.66 35.00 -24.21
CA LEU A 657 -18.27 35.43 -24.47
C LEU A 657 -17.63 34.75 -25.71
N PRO A 658 -17.78 33.42 -25.94
CA PRO A 658 -17.31 32.79 -27.19
C PRO A 658 -17.98 33.35 -28.45
N LEU A 659 -19.26 33.73 -28.38
CA LEU A 659 -19.99 34.33 -29.50
C LEU A 659 -19.46 35.74 -29.82
N ILE A 660 -18.96 36.46 -28.81
CA ILE A 660 -18.29 37.75 -28.98
C ILE A 660 -16.89 37.56 -29.56
N ASN A 661 -16.12 36.60 -29.03
CA ASN A 661 -14.76 36.29 -29.50
C ASN A 661 -14.75 35.85 -30.97
N GLN A 662 -15.79 35.14 -31.41
CA GLN A 662 -15.96 34.77 -32.82
C GLN A 662 -16.61 35.87 -33.68
N GLY A 663 -16.94 37.02 -33.11
CA GLY A 663 -17.46 38.19 -33.84
C GLY A 663 -18.93 38.10 -34.27
N LEU A 664 -19.70 37.12 -33.77
CA LEU A 664 -21.14 37.00 -34.07
C LEU A 664 -21.99 38.01 -33.28
N LEU A 665 -21.54 38.37 -32.06
CA LEU A 665 -22.19 39.35 -31.19
C LEU A 665 -21.20 40.46 -30.81
N GLN A 666 -21.70 41.70 -30.71
CA GLN A 666 -20.94 42.84 -30.21
C GLN A 666 -21.58 43.38 -28.93
N GLU A 667 -20.76 43.60 -27.90
CA GLU A 667 -21.19 44.27 -26.66
C GLU A 667 -21.13 45.80 -26.83
N LEU A 668 -22.26 46.47 -26.61
CA LEU A 668 -22.40 47.92 -26.55
C LEU A 668 -22.35 48.40 -25.09
N GLU A 669 -22.11 49.70 -24.88
CA GLU A 669 -22.09 50.29 -23.54
C GLU A 669 -23.38 49.99 -22.75
N GLY A 670 -23.25 49.40 -21.56
CA GLY A 670 -24.38 49.08 -20.66
C GLY A 670 -24.88 47.64 -20.68
N GLY A 671 -24.14 46.67 -21.25
CA GLY A 671 -24.52 45.24 -21.25
C GLY A 671 -25.65 44.92 -22.23
N ILE A 672 -25.69 45.68 -23.33
CA ILE A 672 -26.59 45.45 -24.48
C ILE A 672 -25.79 44.77 -25.57
N TYR A 673 -26.31 43.66 -26.09
CA TYR A 673 -25.69 42.89 -27.15
C TYR A 673 -26.42 43.17 -28.48
N GLN A 674 -25.65 43.29 -29.56
CA GLN A 674 -26.15 43.46 -30.92
C GLN A 674 -25.54 42.38 -31.84
N PHE A 675 -26.33 41.86 -32.78
CA PHE A 675 -25.84 40.93 -33.80
C PHE A 675 -25.02 41.66 -34.88
N VAL A 676 -23.87 41.10 -35.26
CA VAL A 676 -22.96 41.73 -36.22
C VAL A 676 -23.27 41.23 -37.64
N GLU A 677 -23.71 42.14 -38.50
CA GLU A 677 -24.13 41.84 -39.89
C GLU A 677 -22.97 41.72 -40.89
N ARG A 678 -21.76 42.18 -40.53
CA ARG A 678 -20.55 42.12 -41.38
C ARG A 678 -19.46 41.32 -40.69
N LEU A 679 -19.34 40.05 -41.05
CA LEU A 679 -18.24 39.18 -40.60
C LEU A 679 -17.05 39.30 -41.56
N GLU A 680 -15.83 39.29 -41.02
CA GLU A 680 -14.61 39.36 -41.82
C GLU A 680 -14.46 38.11 -42.71
N SER A 681 -13.99 38.32 -43.95
CA SER A 681 -13.92 37.31 -45.03
C SER A 681 -13.11 36.04 -44.73
N ASN A 682 -12.37 35.99 -43.61
CA ASN A 682 -11.64 34.80 -43.16
C ASN A 682 -12.51 33.79 -42.39
N MET A 683 -13.75 34.14 -42.03
CA MET A 683 -14.65 33.26 -41.25
C MET A 683 -15.60 32.42 -42.11
N VAL A 684 -15.39 32.39 -43.43
CA VAL A 684 -16.13 31.53 -44.37
C VAL A 684 -15.50 30.12 -44.37
N GLN A 685 -15.48 29.47 -43.22
CA GLN A 685 -15.41 28.00 -43.18
C GLN A 685 -16.82 27.44 -43.35
N GLU A 686 -16.97 26.28 -44.01
CA GLU A 686 -18.28 25.68 -44.28
C GLU A 686 -19.09 25.40 -43.00
N GLU A 687 -18.42 25.23 -41.84
CA GLU A 687 -19.00 25.15 -40.49
C GLU A 687 -18.12 25.87 -39.45
N LEU A 688 -18.69 26.83 -38.72
CA LEU A 688 -18.05 27.44 -37.55
C LEU A 688 -18.39 26.64 -36.29
N ILE A 689 -17.39 26.03 -35.65
CA ILE A 689 -17.54 25.29 -34.39
C ILE A 689 -17.24 26.24 -33.24
N ILE A 690 -18.21 26.44 -32.35
CA ILE A 690 -18.03 27.26 -31.15
C ILE A 690 -17.79 26.32 -29.98
N GLU A 691 -16.51 26.08 -29.69
CA GLU A 691 -16.11 25.30 -28.53
C GLU A 691 -16.26 26.17 -27.26
N GLU A 692 -16.96 25.64 -26.26
CA GLU A 692 -16.99 26.25 -24.93
C GLU A 692 -15.58 26.18 -24.33
N GLU A 693 -15.06 27.30 -23.79
CA GLU A 693 -13.87 27.25 -22.96
C GLU A 693 -14.13 26.25 -21.83
N THR A 694 -13.33 25.19 -21.77
CA THR A 694 -13.45 24.19 -20.73
C THR A 694 -13.26 24.88 -19.39
N VAL A 695 -14.31 24.82 -18.57
CA VAL A 695 -14.30 25.26 -17.18
C VAL A 695 -12.99 24.80 -16.53
N PRO A 696 -12.20 25.70 -15.92
CA PRO A 696 -11.03 25.30 -15.12
C PRO A 696 -11.44 24.21 -14.14
N GLU A 697 -10.65 23.15 -14.02
CA GLU A 697 -11.00 21.98 -13.18
C GLU A 697 -11.32 22.34 -11.72
N GLU A 698 -10.87 23.51 -11.25
CA GLU A 698 -11.21 24.08 -9.93
C GLU A 698 -12.73 24.30 -9.77
N GLU A 699 -13.46 24.78 -10.78
CA GLU A 699 -14.92 24.96 -10.68
C GLU A 699 -15.70 23.66 -10.92
N ARG A 700 -15.19 22.70 -11.70
CA ARG A 700 -15.81 21.36 -11.85
C ARG A 700 -15.61 20.50 -10.59
N SER A 701 -14.50 20.66 -9.88
CA SER A 701 -14.24 19.99 -8.60
C SER A 701 -15.01 20.64 -7.44
N GLU A 702 -15.30 21.94 -7.50
CA GLU A 702 -16.26 22.60 -6.59
C GLU A 702 -17.72 22.25 -6.87
N GLN A 703 -18.04 21.72 -8.06
CA GLN A 703 -19.32 21.07 -8.35
C GLN A 703 -19.39 19.61 -7.90
N THR A 704 -18.41 19.10 -7.14
CA THR A 704 -18.71 18.05 -6.16
C THR A 704 -19.57 18.73 -5.12
N SER A 705 -20.89 18.61 -5.27
CA SER A 705 -21.85 19.43 -4.55
C SER A 705 -21.48 19.57 -3.07
N PRO A 706 -21.59 20.77 -2.44
CA PRO A 706 -21.45 20.89 -0.99
C PRO A 706 -22.36 19.93 -0.21
N ASN A 707 -23.37 19.36 -0.88
CA ASN A 707 -24.21 18.27 -0.38
C ASN A 707 -23.45 16.92 -0.22
N ASP A 708 -22.50 16.56 -1.08
CA ASP A 708 -21.80 15.27 -1.00
C ASP A 708 -20.79 15.23 0.15
N ILE A 709 -20.06 16.33 0.38
CA ILE A 709 -19.17 16.50 1.54
C ILE A 709 -19.97 16.45 2.84
N TRP A 710 -21.14 17.09 2.90
CA TRP A 710 -22.05 17.04 4.05
C TRP A 710 -22.60 15.63 4.32
N ILE A 711 -22.84 14.83 3.27
CA ILE A 711 -23.24 13.43 3.42
C ILE A 711 -22.10 12.62 4.06
N TYR A 712 -20.86 12.77 3.58
CA TYR A 712 -19.71 12.10 4.18
C TYR A 712 -19.46 12.57 5.62
N GLU A 713 -19.65 13.85 5.91
CA GLU A 713 -19.57 14.40 7.27
C GLU A 713 -20.58 13.70 8.19
N ARG A 714 -21.84 13.50 7.77
CA ARG A 714 -22.84 12.73 8.54
C ARG A 714 -22.45 11.27 8.77
N TYR A 715 -21.86 10.61 7.78
CA TYR A 715 -21.39 9.24 7.96
C TYR A 715 -20.17 9.17 8.88
N ILE A 716 -19.24 10.13 8.79
CA ILE A 716 -18.08 10.24 9.69
C ILE A 716 -18.56 10.51 11.12
N TYR A 717 -19.53 11.40 11.33
CA TYR A 717 -20.17 11.59 12.63
C TYR A 717 -20.81 10.30 13.11
N GLY A 718 -21.63 9.62 12.30
CA GLY A 718 -22.27 8.36 12.70
C GLY A 718 -21.27 7.25 13.04
N ILE A 719 -20.16 7.18 12.31
CA ILE A 719 -19.06 6.23 12.56
C ILE A 719 -18.33 6.60 13.86
N LEU A 720 -17.97 7.86 14.07
CA LEU A 720 -17.25 8.32 15.25
C LEU A 720 -18.12 8.38 16.51
N GLU A 721 -19.43 8.61 16.37
CA GLU A 721 -20.42 8.43 17.45
C GLU A 721 -20.49 6.95 17.88
N SER A 722 -20.47 6.02 16.92
CA SER A 722 -20.56 4.58 17.20
C SER A 722 -19.27 3.98 17.78
N PHE A 723 -18.10 4.47 17.36
CA PHE A 723 -16.80 3.88 17.72
C PHE A 723 -15.92 4.75 18.64
N GLN A 724 -16.37 5.96 19.01
CA GLN A 724 -15.73 6.95 19.90
C GLN A 724 -14.38 7.53 19.42
N ALA A 725 -13.44 6.69 19.00
CA ALA A 725 -12.15 7.08 18.44
C ALA A 725 -11.72 6.06 17.39
N LEU A 726 -11.37 6.53 16.19
CA LEU A 726 -10.92 5.66 15.11
C LEU A 726 -9.71 6.22 14.38
N PRO A 727 -8.76 5.36 13.99
CA PRO A 727 -7.68 5.75 13.10
C PRO A 727 -8.21 5.99 11.68
N LEU A 728 -7.51 6.86 10.94
CA LEU A 728 -7.84 7.27 9.57
C LEU A 728 -8.20 6.08 8.65
N GLU A 729 -7.37 5.04 8.64
CA GLU A 729 -7.55 3.86 7.78
C GLU A 729 -8.89 3.13 8.04
N ARG A 730 -9.35 3.11 9.29
CA ARG A 730 -10.56 2.38 9.67
C ARG A 730 -11.82 3.19 9.34
N ILE A 731 -11.76 4.51 9.48
CA ILE A 731 -12.80 5.42 9.00
C ILE A 731 -12.91 5.27 7.47
N HIS A 732 -11.79 5.26 6.76
CA HIS A 732 -11.75 5.07 5.31
C HIS A 732 -12.38 3.74 4.85
N LYS A 733 -12.06 2.62 5.53
CA LYS A 733 -12.66 1.30 5.23
C LYS A 733 -14.16 1.27 5.52
N LEU A 734 -14.63 1.87 6.61
CA LEU A 734 -16.05 1.92 6.95
C LEU A 734 -16.84 2.78 5.96
N LEU A 735 -16.30 3.93 5.55
CA LEU A 735 -16.93 4.78 4.54
C LEU A 735 -17.06 4.03 3.20
N LYS A 736 -16.02 3.31 2.77
CA LYS A 736 -16.07 2.46 1.57
C LYS A 736 -17.14 1.36 1.63
N VAL A 737 -17.41 0.80 2.81
CA VAL A 737 -18.37 -0.30 2.98
C VAL A 737 -19.81 0.21 3.10
N PHE A 738 -20.03 1.32 3.82
CA PHE A 738 -21.37 1.74 4.22
C PHE A 738 -21.96 2.89 3.38
N VAL A 739 -21.13 3.62 2.64
CA VAL A 739 -21.58 4.77 1.85
C VAL A 739 -21.83 4.34 0.40
N ILE A 740 -23.10 4.06 0.11
CA ILE A 740 -23.55 3.48 -1.16
C ILE A 740 -24.07 4.55 -2.14
N ASN A 741 -24.57 5.69 -1.65
CA ASN A 741 -25.12 6.76 -2.50
C ASN A 741 -25.02 8.17 -1.84
N PRO A 742 -24.21 9.09 -2.38
CA PRO A 742 -23.19 8.87 -3.41
C PRO A 742 -22.15 7.85 -2.91
N ARG A 743 -21.63 6.99 -3.79
CA ARG A 743 -20.63 5.99 -3.41
C ARG A 743 -19.34 6.70 -2.97
N TYR A 744 -18.72 6.26 -1.87
CA TYR A 744 -17.52 6.91 -1.35
C TYR A 744 -16.28 6.60 -2.21
N ASP A 745 -15.76 7.62 -2.88
CA ASP A 745 -14.68 7.53 -3.87
C ASP A 745 -13.36 8.17 -3.42
N LYS A 746 -13.36 8.90 -2.30
CA LYS A 746 -12.23 9.68 -1.78
C LYS A 746 -11.06 8.81 -1.35
N THR A 747 -9.82 9.29 -1.56
CA THR A 747 -8.59 8.62 -1.11
C THR A 747 -8.33 8.78 0.40
N GLU A 748 -7.41 8.01 0.99
CA GLU A 748 -7.04 8.18 2.41
C GLU A 748 -6.44 9.57 2.68
N TYR A 749 -5.71 10.13 1.70
CA TYR A 749 -5.14 11.47 1.78
C TYR A 749 -6.22 12.56 1.77
N GLU A 750 -7.20 12.44 0.88
CA GLU A 750 -8.34 13.37 0.82
C GLU A 750 -9.20 13.30 2.08
N LEU A 751 -9.43 12.09 2.61
CA LEU A 751 -10.12 11.91 3.89
C LEU A 751 -9.33 12.56 5.03
N ASN A 752 -8.01 12.45 5.02
CA ASN A 752 -7.15 13.09 6.02
C ASN A 752 -7.29 14.62 5.95
N GLY A 753 -7.32 15.20 4.75
CA GLY A 753 -7.59 16.63 4.55
C GLY A 753 -8.97 17.05 5.08
N LEU A 754 -10.01 16.26 4.80
CA LEU A 754 -11.38 16.51 5.27
C LEU A 754 -11.48 16.43 6.80
N LEU A 755 -10.90 15.40 7.43
CA LEU A 755 -10.86 15.26 8.88
C LEU A 755 -10.02 16.36 9.54
N THR A 756 -8.92 16.78 8.92
CA THR A 756 -8.11 17.91 9.40
C THR A 756 -8.89 19.23 9.37
N ASN A 757 -9.70 19.47 8.33
CA ASN A 757 -10.60 20.61 8.27
C ASN A 757 -11.68 20.55 9.36
N LEU A 758 -12.26 19.38 9.61
CA LEU A 758 -13.20 19.18 10.72
C LEU A 758 -12.55 19.36 12.11
N VAL A 759 -11.27 19.03 12.25
CA VAL A 759 -10.50 19.33 13.47
C VAL A 759 -10.24 20.84 13.60
N GLN A 760 -9.91 21.54 12.51
CA GLN A 760 -9.76 23.00 12.49
C GLN A 760 -11.07 23.72 12.83
N GLN A 761 -12.21 23.16 12.41
CA GLN A 761 -13.55 23.64 12.76
C GLN A 761 -14.01 23.29 14.18
N GLN A 762 -13.14 22.70 15.02
CA GLN A 762 -13.45 22.24 16.40
C GLN A 762 -14.64 21.25 16.47
N LYS A 763 -14.86 20.50 15.39
CA LYS A 763 -15.89 19.45 15.33
C LYS A 763 -15.33 18.09 15.71
N LEU A 764 -14.05 17.87 15.43
CA LEU A 764 -13.29 16.66 15.76
C LEU A 764 -12.03 17.01 16.54
N LYS A 765 -11.53 16.06 17.32
CA LYS A 765 -10.23 16.12 18.01
C LYS A 765 -9.37 14.95 17.55
N CYS A 766 -8.13 15.24 17.16
CA CYS A 766 -7.13 14.21 16.87
C CYS A 766 -6.24 14.01 18.11
N ALA A 767 -6.18 12.79 18.64
CA ALA A 767 -5.28 12.40 19.73
C ALA A 767 -4.68 11.03 19.40
N ASP A 768 -3.35 10.88 19.50
CA ASP A 768 -2.61 9.64 19.23
C ASP A 768 -2.97 8.97 17.88
N ASP A 769 -2.98 9.74 16.78
CA ASP A 769 -3.38 9.29 15.42
C ASP A 769 -4.80 8.73 15.30
N GLN A 770 -5.68 9.05 16.26
CA GLN A 770 -7.10 8.70 16.22
C GLN A 770 -7.98 9.95 16.24
N TYR A 771 -8.99 9.96 15.38
CA TYR A 771 -10.01 11.00 15.32
C TYR A 771 -11.15 10.64 16.27
N CYS A 772 -11.53 11.58 17.13
CA CYS A 772 -12.66 11.48 18.05
C CYS A 772 -13.51 12.75 17.98
N LEU A 773 -14.76 12.69 18.43
CA LEU A 773 -15.63 13.86 18.50
C LEU A 773 -15.23 14.75 19.68
N GLU A 774 -15.17 16.06 19.48
CA GLU A 774 -14.92 16.99 20.58
C GLU A 774 -16.15 16.99 21.50
N LEU A 775 -15.97 16.48 22.72
CA LEU A 775 -16.99 16.43 23.77
C LEU A 775 -17.44 17.85 24.12
N LEU A 776 -18.50 18.33 23.46
CA LEU A 776 -19.32 19.45 23.91
C LEU A 776 -19.78 19.15 25.34
N GLN A 777 -19.20 19.86 26.29
CA GLN A 777 -19.58 19.82 27.69
C GLN A 777 -21.00 20.37 27.88
N SER A 778 -22.02 19.53 27.71
CA SER A 778 -23.12 19.45 28.67
C SER A 778 -23.87 18.11 28.47
N LYS A 779 -23.68 17.16 29.41
CA LYS A 779 -24.49 15.92 29.45
C LYS A 779 -25.99 16.24 29.48
N SER A 780 -26.37 17.42 29.96
CA SER A 780 -27.74 17.93 30.02
C SER A 780 -28.33 18.27 28.65
N GLU A 781 -27.61 18.94 27.72
CA GLU A 781 -28.18 19.29 26.41
C GLU A 781 -28.24 18.10 25.46
N SER A 782 -27.29 17.16 25.54
CA SER A 782 -27.38 15.91 24.78
C SER A 782 -28.53 15.02 25.27
N LEU A 783 -28.77 15.00 26.60
CA LEU A 783 -29.97 14.38 27.17
C LEU A 783 -31.24 15.09 26.70
N LEU A 784 -31.26 16.43 26.62
CA LEU A 784 -32.40 17.20 26.12
C LEU A 784 -32.66 16.93 24.63
N LYS A 785 -31.65 16.99 23.76
CA LYS A 785 -31.77 16.69 22.32
C LYS A 785 -32.18 15.24 22.04
N LEU A 786 -31.65 14.27 22.80
CA LEU A 786 -32.08 12.87 22.73
C LEU A 786 -33.50 12.69 23.29
N SER A 787 -33.86 13.43 24.35
CA SER A 787 -35.21 13.42 24.91
C SER A 787 -36.25 13.96 23.93
N GLU A 788 -35.92 15.01 23.16
CA GLU A 788 -36.77 15.56 22.11
C GLU A 788 -36.87 14.61 20.91
N SER A 789 -35.75 14.02 20.49
CA SER A 789 -35.69 13.12 19.32
C SER A 789 -36.48 11.83 19.52
N PHE A 790 -36.43 11.24 20.72
CA PHE A 790 -37.11 9.98 21.04
C PHE A 790 -38.38 10.17 21.90
N ARG A 791 -38.80 11.42 22.16
CA ARG A 791 -39.86 11.78 23.11
C ARG A 791 -39.69 11.11 24.48
N LEU A 792 -38.45 11.00 24.96
CA LEU A 792 -38.13 10.33 26.22
C LEU A 792 -38.36 11.28 27.40
N ARG A 793 -39.18 10.88 28.35
CA ARG A 793 -39.25 11.48 29.68
C ARG A 793 -38.25 10.78 30.59
N ILE A 794 -37.27 11.52 31.07
CA ILE A 794 -36.26 11.02 32.01
C ILE A 794 -36.71 11.37 33.42
N VAL A 795 -36.87 10.34 34.26
CA VAL A 795 -37.37 10.47 35.63
C VAL A 795 -36.31 9.93 36.58
N THR A 796 -35.95 10.71 37.58
CA THR A 796 -34.98 10.33 38.61
C THR A 796 -35.66 10.06 39.95
N SER A 797 -35.03 9.26 40.80
CA SER A 797 -35.49 9.01 42.16
C SER A 797 -35.57 10.27 43.04
N SER A 798 -34.95 11.40 42.65
CA SER A 798 -35.02 12.71 43.31
C SER A 798 -36.37 13.43 43.14
N GLU A 799 -37.06 13.25 42.00
CA GLU A 799 -38.40 13.81 41.74
C GLU A 799 -39.49 13.18 42.67
N ARG A 800 -39.12 12.14 43.42
CA ARG A 800 -39.92 11.47 44.47
C ARG A 800 -40.45 12.43 45.54
N LYS A 801 -39.75 13.53 45.83
CA LYS A 801 -40.15 14.49 46.88
C LYS A 801 -41.18 15.52 46.40
N GLU A 802 -41.17 15.93 45.14
CA GLU A 802 -42.10 16.97 44.66
C GLU A 802 -43.48 16.42 44.29
N LEU A 803 -43.56 15.23 43.68
CA LEU A 803 -44.84 14.62 43.30
C LEU A 803 -45.63 14.04 44.50
N GLY A 804 -44.96 13.68 45.60
CA GLY A 804 -45.63 13.25 46.84
C GLY A 804 -46.18 14.40 47.68
N SER A 805 -45.72 15.64 47.45
CA SER A 805 -46.03 16.80 48.30
C SER A 805 -47.21 17.65 47.82
N LYS A 806 -47.69 17.46 46.58
CA LYS A 806 -48.75 18.29 45.95
C LYS A 806 -50.19 17.78 46.13
N GLN A 807 -50.45 16.88 47.10
CA GLN A 807 -51.82 16.52 47.52
C GLN A 807 -52.09 16.90 48.98
N ARG A 808 -51.77 18.13 49.37
CA ARG A 808 -52.33 18.77 50.56
C ARG A 808 -52.25 20.30 50.42
N LEU A 809 -53.39 20.96 50.64
CA LEU A 809 -53.62 22.41 50.87
C LEU A 809 -54.06 23.26 49.66
N ASP A 810 -55.39 23.30 49.49
CA ASP A 810 -56.31 24.45 49.48
C ASP A 810 -55.91 25.83 48.92
N ALA A 811 -56.74 26.25 47.95
CA ALA A 811 -57.40 27.54 47.80
C ALA A 811 -56.73 28.81 48.37
N THR A 812 -56.12 29.64 47.51
CA THR A 812 -56.54 31.03 47.21
C THR A 812 -55.47 31.79 46.40
N SER A 813 -55.96 32.72 45.56
CA SER A 813 -55.30 33.84 44.88
C SER A 813 -54.30 33.62 43.73
N CYS A 814 -54.69 34.27 42.61
CA CYS A 814 -53.97 34.60 41.40
C CYS A 814 -52.68 35.42 41.64
N HIS A 815 -51.66 35.27 40.78
CA HIS A 815 -51.39 36.23 39.69
C HIS A 815 -50.39 35.65 38.68
N SER A 816 -50.52 36.19 37.48
CA SER A 816 -50.06 35.74 36.16
C SER A 816 -48.56 35.84 35.91
N GLU A 817 -48.01 34.83 35.23
CA GLU A 817 -47.19 35.04 34.02
C GLU A 817 -47.15 33.75 33.19
N SER A 818 -47.26 33.93 31.88
CA SER A 818 -47.59 32.94 30.86
C SER A 818 -46.46 31.94 30.61
N ILE A 819 -46.66 30.68 31.03
CA ILE A 819 -45.96 29.52 30.49
C ILE A 819 -46.96 28.69 29.69
N SER A 820 -46.64 28.52 28.42
CA SER A 820 -47.42 27.82 27.41
C SER A 820 -47.78 26.40 27.84
N LYS A 821 -49.08 26.12 27.76
CA LYS A 821 -49.73 24.83 27.95
C LYS A 821 -49.19 23.81 26.96
N ASP A 822 -48.75 22.66 27.48
CA ASP A 822 -49.03 21.32 26.94
C ASP A 822 -48.65 20.24 27.98
N VAL A 823 -49.30 20.33 29.14
CA VAL A 823 -49.32 19.25 30.14
C VAL A 823 -50.77 18.75 30.24
N LEU A 824 -51.14 17.82 29.36
CA LEU A 824 -52.26 16.93 29.59
C LEU A 824 -51.80 15.84 30.57
N VAL A 825 -52.05 16.06 31.86
CA VAL A 825 -52.17 14.95 32.82
C VAL A 825 -53.47 14.22 32.46
N SER A 826 -53.41 13.26 31.55
CA SER A 826 -54.53 12.35 31.34
C SER A 826 -54.54 11.27 32.43
N LYS A 827 -55.70 11.09 33.06
CA LYS A 827 -56.02 9.98 33.98
C LYS A 827 -56.25 8.69 33.17
N ASP A 828 -55.40 8.39 32.20
CA ASP A 828 -55.53 7.19 31.40
C ASP A 828 -54.86 6.03 32.14
N LEU A 829 -55.68 5.11 32.64
CA LEU A 829 -55.26 3.90 33.38
C LEU A 829 -54.36 2.94 32.58
N ASN A 830 -54.15 3.20 31.28
CA ASN A 830 -53.45 2.31 30.36
C ASN A 830 -51.98 2.70 30.11
N TYR A 831 -51.52 3.88 30.52
CA TYR A 831 -50.12 4.30 30.39
C TYR A 831 -49.31 4.04 31.67
N PHE A 832 -48.02 3.76 31.51
CA PHE A 832 -47.08 3.47 32.57
C PHE A 832 -46.85 4.71 33.42
N GLN A 833 -46.90 4.52 34.73
CA GLN A 833 -46.87 5.57 35.72
C GLN A 833 -45.56 5.54 36.53
N PRO A 834 -44.54 6.34 36.15
CA PRO A 834 -43.24 6.34 36.83
C PRO A 834 -43.30 6.46 38.36
N HIS A 835 -44.24 7.25 38.90
CA HIS A 835 -44.39 7.43 40.33
C HIS A 835 -44.77 6.14 41.08
N LYS A 836 -45.58 5.24 40.47
CA LYS A 836 -45.91 3.93 41.04
C LYS A 836 -44.72 2.98 41.01
N TYR A 837 -43.91 3.04 39.97
CA TYR A 837 -42.68 2.26 39.85
C TYR A 837 -41.70 2.62 40.98
N PHE A 838 -41.35 3.90 41.12
CA PHE A 838 -40.42 4.34 42.16
C PHE A 838 -40.94 4.14 43.59
N ARG A 839 -42.27 4.15 43.80
CA ARG A 839 -42.87 3.82 45.11
C ARG A 839 -42.60 2.37 45.52
N ASN A 840 -42.51 1.47 44.56
CA ASN A 840 -42.33 0.03 44.77
C ASN A 840 -40.89 -0.45 44.50
N LEU A 841 -39.96 0.45 44.14
CA LEU A 841 -38.57 0.13 43.84
C LEU A 841 -37.75 0.10 45.14
N TYR A 842 -37.22 -1.08 45.47
CA TYR A 842 -36.39 -1.33 46.66
C TYR A 842 -34.95 -1.73 46.34
N SER A 843 -34.57 -1.73 45.06
CA SER A 843 -33.19 -1.97 44.63
C SER A 843 -32.24 -0.91 45.18
N LYS A 844 -30.98 -1.29 45.37
CA LYS A 844 -29.89 -0.44 45.86
C LYS A 844 -29.28 0.41 44.75
N ARG A 845 -29.17 -0.13 43.53
CA ARG A 845 -28.45 0.50 42.40
C ARG A 845 -29.28 0.53 41.12
N LEU A 846 -29.81 -0.60 40.66
CA LEU A 846 -30.52 -0.73 39.39
C LEU A 846 -31.89 -0.02 39.41
N GLY A 847 -32.22 0.71 38.35
CA GLY A 847 -33.56 1.26 38.12
C GLY A 847 -33.87 2.61 38.77
N HIS A 848 -32.91 3.25 39.45
CA HIS A 848 -33.09 4.59 40.02
C HIS A 848 -33.17 5.70 38.96
N LEU A 849 -32.78 5.40 37.73
CA LEU A 849 -32.94 6.24 36.55
C LEU A 849 -33.87 5.54 35.54
N LEU A 850 -34.99 6.19 35.22
CA LEU A 850 -36.01 5.66 34.33
C LEU A 850 -36.14 6.56 33.09
N ALA A 851 -35.95 6.00 31.90
CA ALA A 851 -36.28 6.64 30.63
C ALA A 851 -37.60 6.05 30.11
N TYR A 852 -38.65 6.86 30.04
CA TYR A 852 -39.98 6.42 29.61
C TYR A 852 -40.42 7.16 28.34
N SER A 853 -40.95 6.44 27.35
CA SER A 853 -41.62 7.06 26.20
C SER A 853 -42.85 6.25 25.79
N PRO A 854 -43.97 6.88 25.39
CA PRO A 854 -45.13 6.17 24.87
C PRO A 854 -44.82 5.32 23.62
N GLN A 855 -43.85 5.72 22.81
CA GLN A 855 -43.51 4.97 21.60
C GLN A 855 -42.03 5.14 21.25
N VAL A 856 -41.36 4.02 21.02
CA VAL A 856 -39.96 3.98 20.56
C VAL A 856 -39.81 2.97 19.42
N SER A 857 -38.68 3.00 18.70
CA SER A 857 -38.34 1.94 17.76
C SER A 857 -38.10 0.62 18.50
N SER A 858 -37.22 0.63 19.49
CA SER A 858 -36.88 -0.51 20.35
C SER A 858 -36.29 0.00 21.66
N THR A 859 -36.78 -0.52 22.79
CA THR A 859 -36.23 -0.25 24.13
C THR A 859 -34.77 -0.66 24.24
N GLN A 860 -34.38 -1.73 23.54
CA GLN A 860 -33.02 -2.24 23.47
C GLN A 860 -32.07 -1.26 22.77
N ASP A 861 -32.51 -0.66 21.67
CA ASP A 861 -31.67 0.26 20.89
C ASP A 861 -31.56 1.63 21.58
N VAL A 862 -32.64 2.10 22.21
CA VAL A 862 -32.59 3.29 23.07
C VAL A 862 -31.64 3.07 24.25
N ALA A 863 -31.70 1.90 24.89
CA ALA A 863 -30.79 1.56 25.98
C ALA A 863 -29.32 1.54 25.53
N ARG A 864 -29.06 0.99 24.33
CA ARG A 864 -27.73 1.00 23.72
C ARG A 864 -27.23 2.42 23.45
N ILE A 865 -28.03 3.26 22.79
CA ILE A 865 -27.67 4.64 22.45
C ILE A 865 -27.35 5.45 23.73
N LEU A 866 -28.19 5.35 24.75
CA LEU A 866 -27.97 6.07 26.01
C LEU A 866 -26.72 5.56 26.76
N TYR A 867 -26.41 4.27 26.68
CA TYR A 867 -25.18 3.74 27.25
C TYR A 867 -23.94 4.17 26.44
N GLU A 868 -23.92 3.95 25.13
CA GLU A 868 -22.75 4.20 24.27
C GLU A 868 -22.40 5.69 24.16
N ASN A 869 -23.42 6.57 24.09
CA ASN A 869 -23.22 8.01 23.90
C ASN A 869 -23.08 8.79 25.20
N LEU A 870 -23.74 8.35 26.29
CA LEU A 870 -23.79 9.12 27.56
C LEU A 870 -23.15 8.38 28.75
N ASN A 871 -22.74 7.12 28.57
CA ASN A 871 -22.22 6.24 29.62
C ASN A 871 -23.16 6.12 30.83
N VAL A 872 -24.47 6.05 30.54
CA VAL A 872 -25.51 5.93 31.57
C VAL A 872 -25.68 4.45 31.93
N LYS A 873 -25.24 4.08 33.13
CA LYS A 873 -25.33 2.72 33.69
C LYS A 873 -26.56 2.58 34.59
N ASP A 874 -26.99 1.33 34.82
CA ASP A 874 -28.00 0.96 35.82
C ASP A 874 -29.39 1.58 35.61
N MET A 875 -29.65 2.06 34.39
CA MET A 875 -30.91 2.67 34.00
C MET A 875 -31.91 1.64 33.48
N VAL A 876 -33.19 2.00 33.54
CA VAL A 876 -34.29 1.22 32.96
C VAL A 876 -34.99 2.08 31.90
N VAL A 877 -35.11 1.54 30.69
CA VAL A 877 -35.85 2.15 29.59
C VAL A 877 -37.18 1.41 29.44
N VAL A 878 -38.31 2.12 29.48
CA VAL A 878 -39.65 1.56 29.35
C VAL A 878 -40.38 2.21 28.19
N ALA A 879 -41.10 1.42 27.41
CA ALA A 879 -42.00 1.94 26.40
C ALA A 879 -43.36 1.23 26.40
N GLU A 880 -44.42 1.95 26.02
CA GLU A 880 -45.74 1.33 25.82
C GLU A 880 -45.79 0.49 24.56
N THR A 881 -45.25 1.03 23.47
CA THR A 881 -45.26 0.37 22.15
C THR A 881 -43.89 0.49 21.49
N GLN A 882 -43.51 -0.55 20.74
CA GLN A 882 -42.27 -0.62 19.99
C GLN A 882 -42.59 -0.81 18.51
N THR A 883 -42.15 0.09 17.63
CA THR A 883 -42.42 -0.01 16.19
C THR A 883 -41.51 -1.02 15.48
N LYS A 884 -40.34 -1.29 16.04
CA LYS A 884 -39.33 -2.24 15.55
C LYS A 884 -38.75 -3.06 16.71
N GLY A 885 -39.62 -3.56 17.59
CA GLY A 885 -39.21 -4.35 18.76
C GLY A 885 -38.36 -5.56 18.35
N ARG A 886 -37.31 -5.84 19.14
CA ARG A 886 -36.29 -6.83 18.77
C ARG A 886 -36.47 -8.15 19.52
N GLY A 887 -36.34 -9.25 18.79
CA GLY A 887 -36.17 -10.59 19.33
C GLY A 887 -34.79 -11.15 18.98
N ARG A 888 -34.53 -12.42 19.33
CA ARG A 888 -33.28 -13.10 18.96
C ARG A 888 -33.18 -13.31 17.45
N ARG A 889 -31.96 -13.18 16.89
CA ARG A 889 -31.67 -13.25 15.45
C ARG A 889 -32.48 -12.22 14.65
N THR A 890 -33.27 -12.65 13.67
CA THR A 890 -34.11 -11.81 12.80
C THR A 890 -35.55 -11.69 13.30
N ASN A 891 -35.91 -12.32 14.42
CA ASN A 891 -37.26 -12.25 14.96
C ASN A 891 -37.57 -10.86 15.51
N GLN A 892 -38.79 -10.38 15.30
CA GLN A 892 -39.29 -9.12 15.86
C GLN A 892 -40.24 -9.39 17.02
N TRP A 893 -40.15 -8.56 18.07
CA TRP A 893 -41.07 -8.59 19.20
C TRP A 893 -42.16 -7.52 19.01
N GLN A 894 -43.42 -7.96 18.90
CA GLN A 894 -44.56 -7.06 18.79
C GLN A 894 -45.00 -6.64 20.20
N THR A 895 -45.23 -5.33 20.39
CA THR A 895 -45.65 -4.76 21.68
C THR A 895 -46.94 -3.98 21.49
N GLU A 896 -47.99 -4.39 22.20
CA GLU A 896 -49.30 -3.72 22.21
C GLU A 896 -49.50 -2.95 23.52
N LEU A 897 -50.43 -1.99 23.53
CA LEU A 897 -50.79 -1.26 24.75
C LEU A 897 -51.19 -2.23 25.87
N GLY A 898 -50.59 -2.07 27.04
CA GLY A 898 -50.76 -2.99 28.18
C GLY A 898 -49.72 -4.10 28.27
N SER A 899 -48.82 -4.26 27.29
CA SER A 899 -47.61 -5.08 27.44
C SER A 899 -46.58 -4.36 28.32
N LEU A 900 -45.66 -5.10 28.94
CA LEU A 900 -44.50 -4.56 29.64
C LEU A 900 -43.27 -4.80 28.78
N ALA A 901 -42.78 -3.76 28.12
CA ALA A 901 -41.54 -3.77 27.35
C ALA A 901 -40.51 -2.85 28.01
N PHE A 902 -39.41 -3.42 28.46
CA PHE A 902 -38.33 -2.64 29.07
C PHE A 902 -36.95 -3.23 28.76
N SER A 903 -35.94 -2.37 28.80
CA SER A 903 -34.53 -2.76 28.76
C SER A 903 -33.77 -2.16 29.94
N THR A 904 -32.84 -2.92 30.51
CA THR A 904 -31.93 -2.45 31.57
C THR A 904 -30.48 -2.67 31.19
N VAL A 905 -29.60 -1.76 31.60
CA VAL A 905 -28.16 -1.82 31.32
C VAL A 905 -27.41 -2.18 32.59
N CYS A 906 -26.76 -3.34 32.60
CA CYS A 906 -25.93 -3.82 33.70
C CYS A 906 -24.47 -3.88 33.26
N SER A 907 -23.56 -3.53 34.15
CA SER A 907 -22.12 -3.64 33.92
C SER A 907 -21.48 -4.65 34.87
N TYR A 908 -20.51 -5.41 34.35
CA TYR A 908 -19.74 -6.42 35.05
C TYR A 908 -18.25 -6.15 34.82
N SER A 909 -17.52 -5.88 35.91
CA SER A 909 -16.05 -5.75 35.83
C SER A 909 -15.42 -7.14 35.75
N LEU A 910 -14.59 -7.38 34.73
CA LEU A 910 -13.94 -8.67 34.51
C LEU A 910 -12.84 -8.97 35.55
N TYR A 911 -12.40 -7.96 36.31
CA TYR A 911 -11.46 -8.07 37.42
C TYR A 911 -12.15 -7.74 38.75
N SER A 912 -12.58 -8.75 39.49
CA SER A 912 -12.90 -8.53 40.91
C SER A 912 -11.61 -8.37 41.70
N ASN A 913 -11.39 -7.17 42.25
CA ASN A 913 -10.39 -6.92 43.28
C ASN A 913 -10.68 -7.80 44.52
N LYS A 914 -10.02 -8.96 44.62
CA LYS A 914 -9.73 -9.55 45.94
C LYS A 914 -8.58 -8.77 46.57
N SER A 915 -8.88 -7.59 47.08
CA SER A 915 -8.09 -6.98 48.15
C SER A 915 -9.01 -6.82 49.37
N ASN A 916 -8.53 -7.35 50.50
CA ASN A 916 -9.07 -7.26 51.85
C ASN A 916 -10.06 -8.35 52.30
N SER A 917 -9.55 -9.54 52.60
CA SER A 917 -9.59 -10.11 53.97
C SER A 917 -8.87 -11.46 53.98
N GLY A 918 -7.88 -11.60 54.87
CA GLY A 918 -7.09 -12.80 54.99
C GLY A 918 -7.90 -13.97 55.53
N ALA A 919 -7.88 -15.10 54.80
CA ALA A 919 -7.97 -16.42 55.38
C ALA A 919 -7.52 -17.44 54.33
N SER A 920 -6.53 -18.24 54.71
CA SER A 920 -6.03 -19.41 54.00
C SER A 920 -7.13 -20.45 53.78
N SER A 921 -7.38 -20.81 52.52
CA SER A 921 -7.65 -22.21 52.13
C SER A 921 -7.64 -22.35 50.61
N ASN A 922 -6.81 -23.27 50.13
CA ASN A 922 -6.72 -23.75 48.76
C ASN A 922 -8.08 -24.09 48.15
N THR A 923 -8.59 -23.23 47.28
CA THR A 923 -9.39 -23.62 46.11
C THR A 923 -9.11 -22.61 44.98
N ASN A 924 -8.23 -23.01 44.05
CA ASN A 924 -8.13 -22.36 42.75
C ASN A 924 -9.42 -22.60 41.97
N VAL A 925 -10.46 -21.82 42.24
CA VAL A 925 -11.56 -21.64 41.29
C VAL A 925 -11.27 -20.36 40.52
N GLN A 926 -10.58 -20.50 39.39
CA GLN A 926 -10.64 -19.51 38.32
C GLN A 926 -12.11 -19.42 37.89
N LEU A 927 -12.87 -18.46 38.45
CA LEU A 927 -14.17 -18.08 37.89
C LEU A 927 -13.88 -17.43 36.52
N GLN A 928 -14.00 -18.23 35.46
CA GLN A 928 -13.89 -17.79 34.06
C GLN A 928 -15.09 -16.87 33.75
N PRO A 929 -14.93 -15.53 33.58
CA PRO A 929 -16.05 -14.61 33.45
C PRO A 929 -16.95 -14.88 32.23
N TRP A 930 -16.36 -15.44 31.17
CA TRP A 930 -17.03 -15.74 29.90
C TRP A 930 -18.04 -16.89 30.00
N ARG A 931 -17.91 -17.78 31.00
CA ARG A 931 -18.87 -18.88 31.25
C ARG A 931 -20.20 -18.36 31.84
N SER A 932 -20.23 -17.16 32.41
CA SER A 932 -21.40 -16.62 33.14
C SER A 932 -22.40 -15.82 32.28
N VAL A 933 -21.99 -15.27 31.13
CA VAL A 933 -22.87 -14.34 30.39
C VAL A 933 -24.10 -15.04 29.79
N SER A 934 -23.90 -16.24 29.24
CA SER A 934 -24.97 -17.06 28.66
C SER A 934 -26.05 -17.40 29.68
N PHE A 935 -25.74 -17.47 30.97
CA PHE A 935 -26.70 -17.80 32.03
C PHE A 935 -27.54 -16.62 32.50
N ILE A 936 -27.18 -15.38 32.15
CA ILE A 936 -27.92 -14.19 32.60
C ILE A 936 -29.35 -14.17 32.03
N GLN A 937 -29.54 -14.62 30.79
CA GLN A 937 -30.89 -14.78 30.22
C GLN A 937 -31.76 -15.78 31.01
N TYR A 938 -31.14 -16.82 31.60
CA TYR A 938 -31.83 -17.82 32.44
C TYR A 938 -32.14 -17.22 33.82
N LEU A 939 -31.22 -16.42 34.35
CA LEU A 939 -31.39 -15.70 35.61
C LEU A 939 -32.53 -14.68 35.52
N VAL A 940 -32.61 -13.93 34.43
CA VAL A 940 -33.71 -12.98 34.14
C VAL A 940 -35.05 -13.72 34.02
N ALA A 941 -35.08 -14.85 33.31
CA ALA A 941 -36.29 -15.66 33.18
C ALA A 941 -36.77 -16.20 34.53
N LEU A 942 -35.84 -16.75 35.32
CA LEU A 942 -36.11 -17.24 36.66
C LEU A 942 -36.61 -16.13 37.58
N ALA A 943 -35.94 -14.96 37.58
CA ALA A 943 -36.34 -13.82 38.39
C ALA A 943 -37.76 -13.36 38.08
N MET A 944 -38.16 -13.32 36.81
CA MET A 944 -39.52 -12.96 36.42
C MET A 944 -40.55 -13.99 36.91
N VAL A 945 -40.28 -15.29 36.72
CA VAL A 945 -41.20 -16.35 37.18
C VAL A 945 -41.36 -16.34 38.69
N GLU A 946 -40.28 -16.13 39.44
CA GLU A 946 -40.30 -16.11 40.90
C GLU A 946 -41.02 -14.88 41.46
N VAL A 947 -40.87 -13.72 40.82
CA VAL A 947 -41.63 -12.51 41.20
C VAL A 947 -43.12 -12.70 41.01
N VAL A 948 -43.53 -13.32 39.90
CA VAL A 948 -44.94 -13.66 39.65
C VAL A 948 -45.45 -14.72 40.64
N LYS A 949 -44.67 -15.77 40.92
CA LYS A 949 -45.06 -16.83 41.86
C LYS A 949 -44.98 -16.43 43.34
N GLY A 950 -44.17 -15.45 43.66
CA GLY A 950 -43.99 -14.93 45.02
C GLY A 950 -45.08 -13.96 45.46
N ASP A 951 -45.81 -13.37 44.50
CA ASP A 951 -46.90 -12.45 44.80
C ASP A 951 -48.19 -13.21 45.21
N PRO A 952 -48.86 -12.83 46.31
CA PRO A 952 -50.05 -13.54 46.80
C PRO A 952 -51.23 -13.52 45.82
N VAL A 953 -51.31 -12.53 44.94
CA VAL A 953 -52.35 -12.38 43.92
C VAL A 953 -51.98 -13.13 42.64
N TRP A 954 -50.72 -13.06 42.21
CA TRP A 954 -50.29 -13.61 40.92
C TRP A 954 -49.80 -15.06 40.98
N LYS A 955 -49.59 -15.61 42.19
CA LYS A 955 -49.06 -16.96 42.41
C LYS A 955 -49.86 -18.09 41.74
N CYS A 956 -51.15 -17.88 41.47
CA CYS A 956 -51.98 -18.87 40.78
C CYS A 956 -51.63 -19.03 39.29
N LEU A 957 -50.89 -18.08 38.69
CA LEU A 957 -50.50 -18.17 37.28
C LEU A 957 -49.51 -19.32 37.04
N PRO A 958 -49.79 -20.23 36.09
CA PRO A 958 -48.91 -21.34 35.74
C PRO A 958 -47.72 -20.88 34.88
N LEU A 959 -47.08 -19.76 35.22
CA LEU A 959 -45.94 -19.24 34.46
C LEU A 959 -44.75 -20.21 34.55
N ARG A 960 -44.21 -20.57 33.38
CA ARG A 960 -43.11 -21.51 33.20
C ARG A 960 -42.11 -20.99 32.17
N ILE A 961 -40.91 -21.57 32.20
CA ILE A 961 -39.80 -21.20 31.32
C ILE A 961 -39.70 -22.23 30.19
N LYS A 962 -39.79 -21.78 28.95
CA LYS A 962 -39.38 -22.56 27.78
C LYS A 962 -37.95 -22.20 27.44
N TRP A 963 -37.09 -23.20 27.30
CA TRP A 963 -35.68 -22.99 26.99
C TRP A 963 -35.52 -22.31 25.62
N PRO A 964 -34.58 -21.34 25.49
CA PRO A 964 -33.60 -20.94 26.52
C PRO A 964 -34.13 -19.97 27.57
N ASN A 965 -35.07 -19.10 27.21
CA ASN A 965 -35.43 -17.93 28.02
C ASN A 965 -36.80 -17.32 27.66
N ASP A 966 -37.72 -18.12 27.12
CA ASP A 966 -39.08 -17.68 26.82
C ASP A 966 -40.03 -17.98 27.99
N LEU A 967 -41.03 -17.12 28.21
CA LEU A 967 -42.02 -17.27 29.27
C LEU A 967 -43.35 -17.74 28.68
N TYR A 968 -43.91 -18.79 29.28
CA TYR A 968 -45.10 -19.48 28.78
C TYR A 968 -46.15 -19.64 29.88
N LEU A 969 -47.41 -19.45 29.49
CA LEU A 969 -48.59 -19.93 30.23
C LEU A 969 -49.14 -21.11 29.44
N ASP A 970 -49.02 -22.30 30.01
CA ASP A 970 -49.25 -23.57 29.30
C ASP A 970 -48.54 -23.58 27.94
N ASP A 971 -49.31 -23.61 26.85
CA ASP A 971 -48.80 -23.74 25.48
C ASP A 971 -48.58 -22.39 24.77
N GLN A 972 -48.86 -21.28 25.44
CA GLN A 972 -48.84 -19.94 24.84
C GLN A 972 -47.69 -19.09 25.35
N LYS A 973 -46.92 -18.54 24.40
CA LYS A 973 -45.82 -17.62 24.68
C LYS A 973 -46.39 -16.28 25.16
N VAL A 974 -46.02 -15.89 26.37
CA VAL A 974 -46.43 -14.60 26.95
C VAL A 974 -45.27 -13.65 27.16
N GLY A 975 -44.02 -14.12 27.11
CA GLY A 975 -42.86 -13.24 27.23
C GLY A 975 -41.60 -13.81 26.61
N GLY A 976 -40.62 -12.93 26.40
CA GLY A 976 -39.31 -13.26 25.86
C GLY A 976 -38.25 -12.32 26.40
N ILE A 977 -37.03 -12.85 26.49
CA ILE A 977 -35.87 -12.13 27.01
C ILE A 977 -34.83 -12.03 25.90
N LEU A 978 -34.19 -10.87 25.80
CA LEU A 978 -33.08 -10.61 24.90
C LEU A 978 -31.91 -10.06 25.71
N CYS A 979 -30.79 -10.76 25.72
CA CYS A 979 -29.57 -10.30 26.38
C CYS A 979 -28.50 -10.10 25.30
N GLU A 980 -27.95 -8.89 25.22
CA GLU A 980 -26.84 -8.57 24.32
C GLU A 980 -25.68 -8.04 25.15
N GLY A 981 -24.51 -8.66 24.99
CA GLY A 981 -23.29 -8.28 25.69
C GLY A 981 -22.30 -7.61 24.77
N SER A 982 -21.65 -6.55 25.25
CA SER A 982 -20.48 -5.94 24.63
C SER A 982 -19.34 -5.86 25.65
N VAL A 983 -18.10 -6.09 25.19
CA VAL A 983 -16.91 -6.00 26.04
C VAL A 983 -16.14 -4.75 25.60
N TRP A 984 -15.88 -3.85 26.55
CA TRP A 984 -15.11 -2.64 26.30
C TRP A 984 -14.21 -2.32 27.49
N LYS A 985 -12.91 -2.10 27.25
CA LYS A 985 -11.88 -1.78 28.27
C LYS A 985 -12.04 -2.57 29.57
N ASP A 986 -12.06 -3.89 29.45
CA ASP A 986 -12.14 -4.84 30.57
C ASP A 986 -13.46 -4.82 31.38
N GLU A 987 -14.51 -4.18 30.86
CA GLU A 987 -15.87 -4.18 31.41
C GLU A 987 -16.84 -4.87 30.42
N LEU A 988 -17.54 -5.88 30.89
CA LEU A 988 -18.64 -6.51 30.16
C LEU A 988 -19.92 -5.71 30.46
N THR A 989 -20.49 -5.10 29.44
CA THR A 989 -21.80 -4.44 29.53
C THR A 989 -22.87 -5.32 28.93
N LEU A 990 -24.02 -5.40 29.60
CA LEU A 990 -25.14 -6.23 29.23
C LEU A 990 -26.39 -5.39 29.14
N ILE A 991 -27.02 -5.42 27.97
CA ILE A 991 -28.33 -4.81 27.74
C ILE A 991 -29.35 -5.94 27.76
N ILE A 992 -30.21 -5.92 28.77
CA ILE A 992 -31.22 -6.95 29.03
C ILE A 992 -32.58 -6.37 28.68
N GLY A 993 -33.15 -6.79 27.56
CA GLY A 993 -34.51 -6.50 27.13
C GLY A 993 -35.48 -7.59 27.57
N VAL A 994 -36.64 -7.18 28.07
CA VAL A 994 -37.74 -8.08 28.45
C VAL A 994 -39.02 -7.55 27.82
N GLY A 995 -39.67 -8.41 27.03
CA GLY A 995 -41.02 -8.19 26.54
C GLY A 995 -41.98 -9.16 27.21
N LEU A 996 -43.03 -8.65 27.85
CA LEU A 996 -44.02 -9.46 28.57
C LEU A 996 -45.44 -8.98 28.27
N ASN A 997 -46.33 -9.91 27.95
CA ASN A 997 -47.75 -9.66 27.74
C ASN A 997 -48.49 -9.67 29.08
N VAL A 998 -48.80 -8.48 29.60
CA VAL A 998 -49.34 -8.33 30.96
C VAL A 998 -50.85 -8.08 30.90
N ASN A 999 -51.26 -6.94 30.35
CA ASN A 999 -52.65 -6.48 30.28
C ASN A 999 -53.13 -6.19 28.86
N ASN A 1000 -52.33 -6.51 27.84
CA ASN A 1000 -52.65 -6.20 26.45
C ASN A 1000 -53.85 -6.99 25.92
N SER A 1001 -54.53 -6.40 24.95
CA SER A 1001 -55.67 -6.99 24.23
C SER A 1001 -55.22 -7.99 23.14
N TYR A 1002 -56.19 -8.61 22.46
CA TYR A 1002 -56.02 -9.47 21.27
C TYR A 1002 -54.99 -8.87 20.26
N PRO A 1003 -54.16 -9.66 19.56
CA PRO A 1003 -54.23 -11.12 19.31
C PRO A 1003 -53.43 -12.02 20.25
N THR A 1004 -52.67 -11.46 21.20
CA THR A 1004 -51.79 -12.26 22.06
C THR A 1004 -52.36 -12.48 23.44
N THR A 1005 -52.12 -13.66 24.00
CA THR A 1005 -52.52 -13.97 25.37
C THR A 1005 -51.62 -13.27 26.37
N CYS A 1006 -52.23 -12.76 27.44
CA CYS A 1006 -51.58 -11.99 28.48
C CYS A 1006 -51.90 -12.54 29.87
N LEU A 1007 -51.06 -12.19 30.86
CA LEU A 1007 -51.17 -12.68 32.24
C LEU A 1007 -52.54 -12.34 32.88
N SER A 1008 -53.06 -11.14 32.65
CA SER A 1008 -54.35 -10.72 33.22
C SER A 1008 -55.55 -11.50 32.67
N THR A 1009 -55.51 -11.92 31.41
CA THR A 1009 -56.57 -12.74 30.81
C THR A 1009 -56.64 -14.11 31.49
N TRP A 1010 -55.48 -14.71 31.78
CA TRP A 1010 -55.40 -15.96 32.53
C TRP A 1010 -55.84 -15.81 33.99
N LEU A 1011 -55.42 -14.74 34.68
CA LEU A 1011 -55.88 -14.46 36.05
C LEU A 1011 -57.41 -14.38 36.12
N ARG A 1012 -58.05 -13.66 35.18
CA ARG A 1012 -59.51 -13.55 35.09
C ARG A 1012 -60.20 -14.90 34.87
N GLN A 1013 -59.59 -15.81 34.12
CA GLN A 1013 -60.14 -17.15 33.89
C GLN A 1013 -60.02 -18.06 35.13
N MET A 1014 -59.00 -17.86 35.97
CA MET A 1014 -58.76 -18.70 37.15
C MET A 1014 -59.41 -18.17 38.43
N SER A 1015 -59.65 -16.87 38.56
CA SER A 1015 -60.31 -16.26 39.72
C SER A 1015 -61.79 -15.98 39.44
N ALA A 1016 -62.71 -16.57 40.20
CA ALA A 1016 -64.16 -16.36 40.08
C ALA A 1016 -64.64 -14.92 40.39
N ASN A 1017 -63.73 -13.98 40.66
CA ASN A 1017 -64.01 -12.56 40.90
C ASN A 1017 -63.54 -11.72 39.69
N GLU A 1018 -64.50 -11.13 38.98
CA GLU A 1018 -64.25 -10.25 37.82
C GLU A 1018 -63.47 -8.97 38.18
N THR A 1019 -63.35 -8.61 39.46
CA THR A 1019 -62.69 -7.39 39.94
C THR A 1019 -61.18 -7.53 40.21
N CYS A 1020 -60.60 -8.73 40.10
CA CYS A 1020 -59.14 -8.94 40.28
C CYS A 1020 -58.34 -8.71 38.97
N ALA A 1021 -58.71 -7.69 38.20
CA ALA A 1021 -58.67 -7.78 36.73
C ALA A 1021 -57.43 -7.26 36.00
N MET A 1022 -56.48 -6.58 36.66
CA MET A 1022 -55.33 -5.94 35.99
C MET A 1022 -54.06 -6.08 36.85
N ILE A 1023 -52.97 -6.52 36.24
CA ILE A 1023 -51.65 -6.57 36.91
C ILE A 1023 -51.02 -5.18 36.84
N ASP A 1024 -50.61 -4.62 37.99
CA ASP A 1024 -49.88 -3.34 38.03
C ASP A 1024 -48.47 -3.53 37.44
N ARG A 1025 -48.26 -3.03 36.21
CA ARG A 1025 -47.02 -3.22 35.43
C ARG A 1025 -45.83 -2.55 36.12
N GLU A 1026 -46.09 -1.43 36.77
CA GLU A 1026 -45.12 -0.61 37.49
C GLU A 1026 -44.64 -1.34 38.74
N CYS A 1027 -45.56 -1.94 39.50
CA CYS A 1027 -45.25 -2.77 40.65
C CYS A 1027 -44.50 -4.05 40.24
N LEU A 1028 -44.95 -4.72 39.17
CA LEU A 1028 -44.29 -5.90 38.62
C LEU A 1028 -42.85 -5.59 38.20
N LEU A 1029 -42.63 -4.50 37.45
CA LEU A 1029 -41.30 -4.08 37.01
C LEU A 1029 -40.40 -3.73 38.20
N ALA A 1030 -40.90 -2.97 39.18
CA ALA A 1030 -40.11 -2.56 40.34
C ALA A 1030 -39.67 -3.76 41.20
N ARG A 1031 -40.58 -4.71 41.43
CA ARG A 1031 -40.27 -5.97 42.14
C ARG A 1031 -39.32 -6.86 41.35
N PHE A 1032 -39.49 -6.92 40.02
CA PHE A 1032 -38.55 -7.61 39.15
C PHE A 1032 -37.14 -7.01 39.25
N ILE A 1033 -36.98 -5.69 39.13
CA ILE A 1033 -35.66 -5.05 39.20
C ILE A 1033 -34.99 -5.30 40.55
N HIS A 1034 -35.75 -5.24 41.65
CA HIS A 1034 -35.24 -5.55 42.98
C HIS A 1034 -34.78 -7.01 43.12
N HIS A 1035 -35.65 -7.97 42.77
CA HIS A 1035 -35.34 -9.40 42.88
C HIS A 1035 -34.21 -9.81 41.92
N PHE A 1036 -34.19 -9.25 40.72
CA PHE A 1036 -33.13 -9.47 39.75
C PHE A 1036 -31.80 -8.91 40.25
N GLU A 1037 -31.75 -7.72 40.87
CA GLU A 1037 -30.53 -7.17 41.43
C GLU A 1037 -29.94 -8.08 42.51
N ASP A 1038 -30.76 -8.60 43.42
CA ASP A 1038 -30.32 -9.51 44.48
C ASP A 1038 -29.81 -10.85 43.91
N MET A 1039 -30.54 -11.42 42.94
CA MET A 1039 -30.11 -12.63 42.23
C MET A 1039 -28.82 -12.41 41.43
N TYR A 1040 -28.70 -11.27 40.75
CA TYR A 1040 -27.53 -10.88 39.97
C TYR A 1040 -26.30 -10.75 40.88
N ASN A 1041 -26.43 -10.06 42.02
CA ASN A 1041 -25.34 -9.94 42.99
C ASN A 1041 -24.89 -11.30 43.55
N SER A 1042 -25.83 -12.20 43.88
CA SER A 1042 -25.47 -13.56 44.32
C SER A 1042 -24.88 -14.40 43.19
N PHE A 1043 -25.33 -14.22 41.96
CA PHE A 1043 -24.79 -14.86 40.77
C PHE A 1043 -23.33 -14.45 40.49
N GLN A 1044 -22.99 -13.18 40.71
CA GLN A 1044 -21.60 -12.69 40.58
C GLN A 1044 -20.64 -13.35 41.57
N GLN A 1045 -21.14 -13.83 42.72
CA GLN A 1045 -20.33 -14.48 43.77
C GLN A 1045 -20.31 -16.00 43.63
N ASP A 1046 -21.48 -16.62 43.42
CA ASP A 1046 -21.68 -18.07 43.54
C ASP A 1046 -21.87 -18.78 42.18
N GLY A 1047 -21.98 -18.05 41.06
CA GLY A 1047 -22.28 -18.61 39.74
C GLY A 1047 -23.73 -19.09 39.56
N PHE A 1048 -24.02 -19.79 38.45
CA PHE A 1048 -25.40 -20.23 38.12
C PHE A 1048 -25.85 -21.49 38.87
N GLU A 1049 -24.93 -22.33 39.35
CA GLU A 1049 -25.24 -23.67 39.87
C GLU A 1049 -26.27 -23.65 41.01
N LYS A 1050 -26.19 -22.64 41.88
CA LYS A 1050 -27.15 -22.39 42.96
C LYS A 1050 -28.58 -22.17 42.48
N PHE A 1051 -28.75 -21.62 41.27
CA PHE A 1051 -30.05 -21.32 40.67
C PHE A 1051 -30.58 -22.47 39.80
N LEU A 1052 -29.73 -23.41 39.39
CA LEU A 1052 -30.09 -24.49 38.48
C LEU A 1052 -31.29 -25.33 38.98
N PRO A 1053 -31.36 -25.80 40.25
CA PRO A 1053 -32.51 -26.56 40.73
C PRO A 1053 -33.82 -25.74 40.68
N ARG A 1054 -33.76 -24.45 41.01
CA ARG A 1054 -34.91 -23.54 40.96
C ARG A 1054 -35.37 -23.32 39.51
N PHE A 1055 -34.42 -23.13 38.60
CA PHE A 1055 -34.68 -23.02 37.16
C PHE A 1055 -35.37 -24.28 36.61
N LEU A 1056 -34.80 -25.47 36.86
CA LEU A 1056 -35.36 -26.75 36.41
C LEU A 1056 -36.73 -27.05 37.04
N SER A 1057 -37.01 -26.55 38.25
CA SER A 1057 -38.35 -26.67 38.85
C SER A 1057 -39.43 -25.83 38.14
N HIS A 1058 -39.02 -24.90 37.28
CA HIS A 1058 -39.90 -23.94 36.62
C HIS A 1058 -39.86 -24.00 35.09
N TRP A 1059 -38.97 -24.80 34.50
CA TRP A 1059 -38.93 -24.99 33.04
C TRP A 1059 -39.97 -26.02 32.55
N LEU A 1060 -40.19 -26.11 31.24
CA LEU A 1060 -41.17 -27.00 30.61
C LEU A 1060 -40.61 -28.34 30.12
N HIS A 1061 -39.29 -28.57 30.19
CA HIS A 1061 -38.63 -29.65 29.42
C HIS A 1061 -38.27 -30.91 30.21
N SER A 1062 -38.59 -30.98 31.52
CA SER A 1062 -38.27 -32.14 32.36
C SER A 1062 -38.84 -33.44 31.78
N GLY A 1063 -37.98 -34.41 31.47
CA GLY A 1063 -38.38 -35.74 31.02
C GLY A 1063 -38.98 -35.78 29.61
N GLN A 1064 -38.85 -34.71 28.82
CA GLN A 1064 -39.37 -34.67 27.45
C GLN A 1064 -38.58 -35.62 26.53
N ARG A 1065 -39.26 -36.54 25.84
CA ARG A 1065 -38.66 -37.40 24.82
C ARG A 1065 -38.73 -36.71 23.46
N LEU A 1066 -37.57 -36.53 22.83
CA LEU A 1066 -37.38 -35.81 21.57
C LEU A 1066 -36.95 -36.75 20.45
N GLN A 1067 -37.41 -36.49 19.23
CA GLN A 1067 -36.92 -37.10 18.00
C GLN A 1067 -35.81 -36.22 17.40
N LEU A 1068 -34.60 -36.77 17.22
CA LEU A 1068 -33.43 -36.05 16.71
C LEU A 1068 -33.33 -36.14 15.18
N PHE A 1069 -33.07 -35.02 14.51
CA PHE A 1069 -32.88 -34.93 13.06
C PHE A 1069 -31.52 -34.32 12.71
N SER A 1070 -30.84 -34.85 11.68
CA SER A 1070 -29.62 -34.22 11.13
C SER A 1070 -29.97 -33.10 10.15
N SER A 1071 -29.40 -31.92 10.34
CA SER A 1071 -29.62 -30.77 9.46
C SER A 1071 -29.09 -30.98 8.03
N LYS A 1072 -28.10 -31.86 7.81
CA LYS A 1072 -27.49 -32.09 6.48
C LYS A 1072 -28.26 -33.12 5.65
N GLN A 1073 -28.89 -34.10 6.29
CA GLN A 1073 -29.50 -35.25 5.61
C GLN A 1073 -31.03 -35.34 5.77
N GLY A 1074 -31.63 -34.55 6.66
CA GLY A 1074 -33.08 -34.62 6.95
C GLY A 1074 -33.53 -35.96 7.56
N LYS A 1075 -32.60 -36.87 7.88
CA LYS A 1075 -32.88 -38.19 8.45
C LYS A 1075 -33.03 -38.12 9.98
N VAL A 1076 -33.92 -38.97 10.48
CA VAL A 1076 -34.09 -39.23 11.93
C VAL A 1076 -32.83 -39.94 12.42
N LEU A 1077 -32.13 -39.33 13.37
CA LEU A 1077 -30.94 -39.87 14.02
C LEU A 1077 -31.29 -40.83 15.18
N GLY A 1078 -32.45 -40.63 15.82
CA GLY A 1078 -32.92 -41.45 16.94
C GLY A 1078 -33.85 -40.69 17.88
N TYR A 1079 -34.15 -41.28 19.05
CA TYR A 1079 -34.86 -40.61 20.13
C TYR A 1079 -33.91 -40.32 21.30
N ALA A 1080 -34.17 -39.23 22.01
CA ALA A 1080 -33.41 -38.83 23.19
C ALA A 1080 -34.30 -38.17 24.25
N CYS A 1081 -34.01 -38.34 25.53
CA CYS A 1081 -34.74 -37.71 26.63
C CYS A 1081 -33.97 -36.49 27.16
N VAL A 1082 -34.66 -35.39 27.41
CA VAL A 1082 -34.08 -34.20 28.07
C VAL A 1082 -33.77 -34.52 29.53
N GLU A 1083 -32.52 -34.32 29.95
CA GLU A 1083 -32.08 -34.58 31.32
C GLU A 1083 -31.72 -33.33 32.11
N ASN A 1084 -30.84 -32.48 31.58
CA ASN A 1084 -30.29 -31.34 32.33
C ASN A 1084 -29.75 -30.24 31.39
N LEU A 1085 -29.13 -29.21 31.95
CA LEU A 1085 -28.32 -28.23 31.24
C LEU A 1085 -26.83 -28.55 31.42
N SER A 1086 -26.01 -28.26 30.41
CA SER A 1086 -24.56 -28.35 30.50
C SER A 1086 -23.97 -27.16 31.28
N GLU A 1087 -22.68 -27.23 31.63
CA GLU A 1087 -21.90 -26.09 32.18
C GLU A 1087 -21.92 -24.84 31.29
N GLN A 1088 -22.33 -24.95 30.02
CA GLN A 1088 -22.41 -23.85 29.05
C GLN A 1088 -23.85 -23.37 28.80
N GLY A 1089 -24.85 -23.98 29.45
CA GLY A 1089 -26.27 -23.63 29.29
C GLY A 1089 -27.00 -24.35 28.15
N ASN A 1090 -26.33 -25.29 27.48
CA ASN A 1090 -26.92 -26.12 26.41
C ASN A 1090 -27.85 -27.19 27.01
N ILE A 1091 -28.95 -27.55 26.35
CA ILE A 1091 -29.76 -28.69 26.79
C ILE A 1091 -28.96 -29.98 26.60
N LEU A 1092 -28.85 -30.79 27.64
CA LEU A 1092 -28.33 -32.15 27.57
C LEU A 1092 -29.49 -33.13 27.34
N VAL A 1093 -29.43 -33.83 26.20
CA VAL A 1093 -30.33 -34.92 25.88
C VAL A 1093 -29.58 -36.24 25.93
N ARG A 1094 -30.18 -37.28 26.53
CA ARG A 1094 -29.63 -38.64 26.55
C ARG A 1094 -30.29 -39.47 25.46
N ASP A 1095 -29.51 -39.97 24.51
CA ASP A 1095 -30.02 -40.86 23.47
C ASP A 1095 -30.38 -42.27 24.00
N ASP A 1096 -31.06 -43.07 23.18
CA ASP A 1096 -31.41 -44.46 23.52
C ASP A 1096 -30.16 -45.36 23.74
N GLN A 1097 -28.94 -44.91 23.37
CA GLN A 1097 -27.66 -45.60 23.62
C GLN A 1097 -26.97 -45.14 24.91
N GLY A 1098 -27.58 -44.23 25.68
CA GLY A 1098 -27.08 -43.70 26.94
C GLY A 1098 -26.07 -42.56 26.80
N ARG A 1099 -25.81 -42.04 25.59
CA ARG A 1099 -24.88 -40.94 25.32
C ARG A 1099 -25.56 -39.59 25.56
N LEU A 1100 -24.82 -38.66 26.18
CA LEU A 1100 -25.27 -37.29 26.40
C LEU A 1100 -24.86 -36.40 25.23
N ILE A 1101 -25.85 -35.74 24.61
CA ILE A 1101 -25.67 -34.85 23.46
C ILE A 1101 -26.08 -33.43 23.88
N PRO A 1102 -25.18 -32.43 23.79
CA PRO A 1102 -25.52 -31.04 24.06
C PRO A 1102 -26.18 -30.38 22.83
N LEU A 1103 -27.35 -29.75 23.04
CA LEU A 1103 -28.06 -28.94 22.05
C LEU A 1103 -27.81 -27.46 22.33
N ASP A 1104 -27.12 -26.81 21.38
CA ASP A 1104 -26.78 -25.38 21.43
C ASP A 1104 -27.98 -24.49 21.03
N PRO A 1105 -28.28 -23.41 21.78
CA PRO A 1105 -29.44 -22.54 21.53
C PRO A 1105 -29.37 -21.74 20.22
N ASP A 1106 -28.17 -21.48 19.71
CA ASP A 1106 -27.94 -20.70 18.49
C ASP A 1106 -27.67 -21.57 17.26
N LEU A 1107 -27.38 -22.87 17.43
CA LEU A 1107 -27.15 -23.79 16.30
C LEU A 1107 -28.23 -24.84 16.14
N SER A 1108 -28.92 -25.22 17.21
CA SER A 1108 -29.97 -26.25 17.18
C SER A 1108 -31.36 -25.60 17.22
N SER A 1109 -32.35 -26.24 16.62
CA SER A 1109 -33.76 -25.82 16.74
C SER A 1109 -34.56 -26.91 17.45
N LEU A 1110 -35.22 -26.55 18.55
CA LEU A 1110 -36.10 -27.43 19.32
C LEU A 1110 -37.56 -27.01 19.09
N ASP A 1111 -38.32 -27.86 18.40
CA ASP A 1111 -39.78 -27.74 18.30
C ASP A 1111 -40.42 -28.56 19.41
N TRP A 1112 -40.85 -27.85 20.45
CA TRP A 1112 -41.42 -28.48 21.64
C TRP A 1112 -42.79 -29.13 21.38
N HIS A 1113 -43.62 -28.55 20.48
CA HIS A 1113 -44.96 -29.07 20.21
C HIS A 1113 -44.89 -30.40 19.46
N GLN A 1114 -43.92 -30.52 18.56
CA GLN A 1114 -43.70 -31.76 17.81
C GLN A 1114 -42.76 -32.73 18.52
N SER A 1115 -42.17 -32.33 19.66
CA SER A 1115 -41.09 -33.04 20.34
C SER A 1115 -39.94 -33.42 19.38
N ARG A 1116 -39.49 -32.45 18.59
CA ARG A 1116 -38.43 -32.61 17.58
C ARG A 1116 -37.26 -31.69 17.86
N ALA A 1117 -36.04 -32.18 17.66
CA ALA A 1117 -34.84 -31.36 17.71
C ALA A 1117 -33.99 -31.58 16.45
N ILE A 1118 -33.57 -30.48 15.81
CA ILE A 1118 -32.67 -30.51 14.65
C ILE A 1118 -31.27 -30.17 15.14
N ILE A 1119 -30.33 -31.09 14.91
CA ILE A 1119 -28.91 -30.95 15.23
C ILE A 1119 -28.19 -30.45 13.97
N ARG A 1120 -27.55 -29.28 14.07
CA ARG A 1120 -26.61 -28.80 13.04
C ARG A 1120 -25.21 -29.33 13.36
N GLU A 1121 -24.74 -30.27 12.56
CA GLU A 1121 -23.34 -30.69 12.56
C GLU A 1121 -22.47 -29.53 12.07
N LYS A 1122 -21.57 -29.03 12.92
CA LYS A 1122 -20.52 -28.06 12.52
C LYS A 1122 -19.62 -28.67 11.46
#